data_AF-A0A252D0X9-F1
#
_entry.id   AF-A0A252D0X9-F1
#
_cell.length_a   1.000
_cell.length_b   1.000
_cell.length_c   1.000
_cell.angle_alpha   90.00
_cell.angle_beta   90.00
_cell.angle_gamma   90.00
#
_symmetry.space_group_name_H-M   'P 1'
#
loop_
_entity.id
_entity.type
_entity.pdbx_description
1 polymer ?
#
loop_
_entity_poly.entity_id
_entity_poly.type
_entity_poly.pdbx_seq_one_letter_code
_entity_poly.pdbx_strand_id
1 'polypeptide(L)'
;MEVSLMFHASSAKPIDDSLSNIVEEIESQNPQLLVLSARQLRYSLHQTTVELTITEPRPFNVLEEFIIRAGIEFEPSPTANELASILGLDTVFVQSTIATLQKLQTLAQKSFITVTEQGRLFYEKGSVPQPPYTVQIHAITDSLGETVTFQGEPLNEVVINLLSLANILNIDFKINEISSLSLEQIQTSLQASGVALHVPETGKIVTAFRVIAPTQTIWRKISLFLIFDAKEDKICLQLRRGKQILDSRSKWLEILLSEGKLSLDALCKSSNKSINFEQEAVLKYKNSEIEAKLEKIRQQALKANTKQVIQLRDRQINQTFLEIVNRAKHQIIIYSPWVNQVLVNEEFLNSLQQLAKRGVGILIGWGIAQRQEDEESPILLEIAEKLRAIKTPEGLSAVQVSWLGDSHLKEVIVDREIYLCGSYHWLSSGGYQIPTGESVYQVTIPNQVQQAYEFLANRFQNYAQQLWAQALENCDAQLAVEAVCIWGALGMEEIAVTEIEKNNWLELLPIWLNTVLPALRSNNLPNDLRSFKLALSLLSQVTGEEIFVDLLREGWRQVINAIAIHNRETALNLLNNEVWSQFLRLQIVSKNDAPDDLILQQNVPQPKKDEPGTKPKKGQIEKKTRRKVKD
;
A
#
# COMPACT_ATOMS: atom_id res chain seq x y z
N MET A 1 14.07 22.03 -23.67
CA MET A 1 13.11 22.59 -24.63
C MET A 1 11.75 22.24 -24.08
N GLU A 2 11.08 23.21 -23.44
CA GLU A 2 9.76 23.03 -22.83
C GLU A 2 8.76 22.57 -23.88
N VAL A 3 8.29 21.33 -23.76
CA VAL A 3 7.18 20.84 -24.59
C VAL A 3 5.91 21.15 -23.82
N SER A 4 5.32 22.27 -24.20
CA SER A 4 3.98 22.72 -23.79
C SER A 4 2.96 21.59 -23.94
N LEU A 5 2.22 21.31 -22.86
CA LEU A 5 1.04 20.43 -22.84
C LEU A 5 -0.03 21.01 -23.77
N MET A 6 0.00 20.65 -25.05
CA MET A 6 -1.12 20.90 -25.96
C MET A 6 -2.10 19.74 -25.88
N PHE A 7 -3.07 19.85 -24.96
CA PHE A 7 -4.31 19.08 -25.00
C PHE A 7 -5.09 19.47 -26.27
N HIS A 8 -5.10 18.59 -27.28
CA HIS A 8 -6.00 18.75 -28.41
C HIS A 8 -7.43 18.33 -28.02
N ALA A 9 -8.27 19.34 -27.79
CA ALA A 9 -9.74 19.38 -27.89
C ALA A 9 -10.48 18.02 -27.84
N SER A 10 -10.70 17.50 -26.63
CA SER A 10 -11.82 16.60 -26.32
C SER A 10 -13.01 17.46 -25.84
N SER A 11 -14.24 16.99 -26.03
CA SER A 11 -15.49 17.70 -25.68
C SER A 11 -15.39 18.43 -24.34
N ALA A 12 -15.86 19.68 -24.26
CA ALA A 12 -15.78 20.51 -23.05
C ALA A 12 -16.21 19.71 -21.81
N LYS A 13 -15.25 19.37 -20.94
CA LYS A 13 -15.49 18.68 -19.67
C LYS A 13 -16.63 19.41 -18.93
N PRO A 14 -17.59 18.69 -18.31
CA PRO A 14 -18.68 19.30 -17.56
C PRO A 14 -18.16 19.88 -16.23
N ILE A 15 -17.48 21.03 -16.33
CA ILE A 15 -16.89 21.81 -15.24
C ILE A 15 -17.62 23.14 -15.17
N ASP A 16 -18.21 23.47 -14.02
CA ASP A 16 -18.80 24.78 -13.81
C ASP A 16 -17.69 25.85 -13.76
N ASP A 17 -17.83 26.96 -14.52
CA ASP A 17 -16.80 28.00 -14.71
C ASP A 17 -16.19 28.54 -13.41
N SER A 18 -16.97 28.58 -12.33
CA SER A 18 -16.49 29.03 -11.01
C SER A 18 -15.42 28.13 -10.39
N LEU A 19 -15.21 26.93 -10.93
CA LEU A 19 -14.29 25.91 -10.42
C LEU A 19 -13.04 25.74 -11.28
N SER A 20 -12.96 26.38 -12.45
CA SER A 20 -11.85 26.19 -13.40
C SER A 20 -10.47 26.40 -12.77
N ASN A 21 -10.29 27.47 -11.98
CA ASN A 21 -9.02 27.74 -11.29
C ASN A 21 -8.63 26.62 -10.30
N ILE A 22 -9.62 26.02 -9.62
CA ILE A 22 -9.37 24.93 -8.67
C ILE A 22 -9.04 23.65 -9.43
N VAL A 23 -9.69 23.40 -10.56
CA VAL A 23 -9.35 22.27 -11.44
C VAL A 23 -7.91 22.39 -11.94
N GLU A 24 -7.53 23.54 -12.47
CA GLU A 24 -6.16 23.80 -12.92
C GLU A 24 -5.14 23.61 -11.78
N GLU A 25 -5.46 24.08 -10.56
CA GLU A 25 -4.63 23.86 -9.38
C GLU A 25 -4.48 22.36 -9.04
N ILE A 26 -5.56 21.57 -9.09
CA ILE A 26 -5.52 20.12 -8.84
C ILE A 26 -4.62 19.42 -9.86
N GLU A 27 -4.87 19.65 -11.15
CA GLU A 27 -4.18 18.94 -12.25
C GLU A 27 -2.71 19.39 -12.37
N SER A 28 -2.39 20.66 -12.06
CA SER A 28 -1.01 21.16 -12.08
C SER A 28 -0.17 20.69 -10.89
N GLN A 29 -0.75 20.62 -9.69
CA GLN A 29 -0.07 20.11 -8.50
C GLN A 29 0.04 18.59 -8.51
N ASN A 30 -0.90 17.90 -9.17
CA ASN A 30 -0.95 16.46 -9.23
C ASN A 30 -1.17 16.02 -10.69
N PRO A 31 -0.09 15.91 -11.50
CA PRO A 31 -0.19 15.54 -12.91
C PRO A 31 -0.85 14.18 -13.18
N GLN A 32 -0.96 13.34 -12.15
CA GLN A 32 -1.63 12.04 -12.17
C GLN A 32 -3.15 12.12 -11.99
N LEU A 33 -3.68 13.22 -11.46
CA LEU A 33 -5.11 13.42 -11.24
C LEU A 33 -5.70 14.18 -12.42
N LEU A 34 -6.81 13.66 -12.93
CA LEU A 34 -7.60 14.32 -13.96
C LEU A 34 -8.99 14.62 -13.41
N VAL A 35 -9.40 15.88 -13.46
CA VAL A 35 -10.78 16.22 -13.12
C VAL A 35 -11.66 15.91 -14.33
N LEU A 36 -12.57 14.97 -14.18
CA LEU A 36 -13.52 14.55 -15.21
C LEU A 36 -14.79 15.43 -15.19
N SER A 37 -15.22 15.86 -14.00
CA SER A 37 -16.35 16.79 -13.82
C SER A 37 -16.19 17.57 -12.53
N ALA A 38 -16.69 18.81 -12.51
CA ALA A 38 -16.74 19.61 -11.30
C ALA A 38 -18.00 20.47 -11.27
N ARG A 39 -18.72 20.44 -10.14
CA ARG A 39 -19.99 21.17 -9.99
C ARG A 39 -20.06 21.97 -8.71
N GLN A 40 -20.60 23.18 -8.82
CA GLN A 40 -20.90 24.05 -7.71
C GLN A 40 -22.34 23.85 -7.28
N LEU A 41 -22.52 23.45 -6.02
CA LEU A 41 -23.80 23.13 -5.40
C LEU A 41 -24.04 23.98 -4.16
N ARG A 42 -25.25 23.87 -3.61
CA ARG A 42 -25.57 24.37 -2.28
C ARG A 42 -25.92 23.23 -1.32
N TYR A 43 -25.64 23.44 -0.05
CA TYR A 43 -26.07 22.57 1.04
C TYR A 43 -26.62 23.44 2.18
N SER A 44 -27.46 22.85 3.04
CA SER A 44 -28.09 23.56 4.15
C SER A 44 -27.25 23.44 5.42
N LEU A 45 -27.04 24.57 6.07
CA LEU A 45 -26.70 24.67 7.47
C LEU A 45 -27.96 25.00 8.25
N HIS A 46 -28.05 24.50 9.48
CA HIS A 46 -29.14 24.81 10.37
C HIS A 46 -28.60 25.58 11.57
N GLN A 47 -29.17 26.76 11.79
CA GLN A 47 -28.82 27.62 12.91
C GLN A 47 -29.95 27.63 13.93
N THR A 48 -29.61 27.34 15.18
CA THR A 48 -30.56 27.36 16.30
C THR A 48 -30.00 28.28 17.39
N THR A 49 -30.79 29.25 17.83
CA THR A 49 -30.38 30.12 18.96
C THR A 49 -30.60 29.38 20.27
N VAL A 50 -29.53 29.29 21.05
CA VAL A 50 -29.48 28.60 22.34
C VAL A 50 -29.09 29.61 23.42
N GLU A 51 -29.78 29.56 24.54
CA GLU A 51 -29.37 30.25 25.75
C GLU A 51 -28.67 29.26 26.68
N LEU A 52 -27.45 29.61 27.09
CA LEU A 52 -26.65 28.87 28.04
C LEU A 52 -26.76 29.49 29.42
N THR A 53 -26.84 28.67 30.47
CA THR A 53 -26.66 29.08 31.86
C THR A 53 -25.24 28.77 32.29
N ILE A 54 -24.50 29.77 32.76
CA ILE A 54 -23.10 29.67 33.12
C ILE A 54 -22.93 29.97 34.61
N THR A 55 -22.11 29.17 35.27
CA THR A 55 -21.61 29.40 36.62
C THR A 55 -20.09 29.53 36.57
N GLU A 56 -19.55 30.60 37.14
CA GLU A 56 -18.10 30.80 37.23
C GLU A 56 -17.72 31.49 38.54
N PRO A 57 -16.48 31.33 39.03
CA PRO A 57 -15.98 32.14 40.13
C PRO A 57 -15.74 33.58 39.68
N ARG A 58 -16.01 34.54 40.57
CA ARG A 58 -15.61 35.93 40.40
C ARG A 58 -14.60 36.32 41.50
N PRO A 59 -13.69 37.28 41.24
CA PRO A 59 -12.88 37.83 42.32
C PRO A 59 -13.77 38.47 43.39
N PHE A 60 -13.25 38.54 44.61
CA PHE A 60 -13.84 39.39 45.63
C PHE A 60 -13.88 40.83 45.13
N ASN A 61 -14.95 41.54 45.45
CA ASN A 61 -14.87 42.99 45.38
C ASN A 61 -14.03 43.51 46.56
N VAL A 62 -13.54 44.74 46.44
CA VAL A 62 -12.64 45.35 47.42
C VAL A 62 -13.23 45.30 48.84
N LEU A 63 -14.53 45.58 49.00
CA LEU A 63 -15.18 45.60 50.30
C LEU A 63 -15.34 44.19 50.89
N GLU A 64 -15.69 43.20 50.07
CA GLU A 64 -15.76 41.79 50.49
C GLU A 64 -14.41 41.28 50.97
N GLU A 65 -13.34 41.59 50.23
CA GLU A 65 -11.98 41.23 50.60
C GLU A 65 -11.57 41.85 51.94
N PHE A 66 -11.82 43.15 52.14
CA PHE A 66 -11.56 43.84 53.41
C PHE A 66 -12.36 43.25 54.57
N ILE A 67 -13.64 42.92 54.36
CA ILE A 67 -14.48 42.31 55.39
C ILE A 67 -13.94 40.94 55.81
N ILE A 68 -13.58 40.09 54.86
CA ILE A 68 -13.06 38.75 55.15
C ILE A 68 -11.71 38.85 55.83
N ARG A 69 -10.82 39.70 55.30
CA ARG A 69 -9.50 39.96 55.88
C ARG A 69 -9.61 40.50 57.31
N ALA A 70 -10.57 41.40 57.58
CA ALA A 70 -10.83 41.89 58.93
C ALA A 70 -11.27 40.77 59.89
N GLY A 71 -12.09 39.82 59.43
CA GLY A 71 -12.46 38.64 60.21
C GLY A 71 -11.33 37.62 60.41
N ILE A 72 -10.24 37.71 59.65
CA ILE A 72 -9.06 36.84 59.75
C ILE A 72 -7.95 37.50 60.60
N GLU A 73 -7.69 38.79 60.40
CA GLU A 73 -6.50 39.48 60.92
C GLU A 73 -6.74 40.25 62.21
N PHE A 74 -7.96 40.69 62.51
CA PHE A 74 -8.23 41.40 63.76
C PHE A 74 -8.54 40.45 64.92
N GLU A 75 -7.91 40.72 66.07
CA GLU A 75 -8.20 40.07 67.35
C GLU A 75 -8.53 41.13 68.42
N PRO A 76 -9.78 41.19 68.95
CA PRO A 76 -10.95 40.42 68.54
C PRO A 76 -11.49 40.87 67.18
N SER A 77 -12.18 39.97 66.46
CA SER A 77 -12.78 40.31 65.16
C SER A 77 -13.83 41.43 65.33
N PRO A 78 -13.86 42.44 64.43
CA PRO A 78 -14.76 43.58 64.58
C PRO A 78 -16.22 43.22 64.27
N THR A 79 -17.13 44.07 64.75
CA THR A 79 -18.53 44.12 64.30
C THR A 79 -18.68 44.94 63.01
N ALA A 80 -19.83 44.85 62.35
CA ALA A 80 -20.10 45.61 61.13
C ALA A 80 -19.98 47.13 61.33
N ASN A 81 -20.43 47.65 62.47
CA ASN A 81 -20.42 49.09 62.77
C ASN A 81 -18.99 49.60 63.04
N GLU A 82 -18.19 48.81 63.76
CA GLU A 82 -16.78 49.14 64.03
C GLU A 82 -15.97 49.14 62.72
N LEU A 83 -16.15 48.12 61.89
CA LEU A 83 -15.45 48.06 60.59
C LEU A 83 -15.87 49.21 59.67
N ALA A 84 -17.17 49.56 59.63
CA ALA A 84 -17.66 50.71 58.87
C ALA A 84 -17.01 52.02 59.36
N SER A 85 -16.91 52.22 60.68
CA SER A 85 -16.26 53.39 61.26
C SER A 85 -14.76 53.45 60.94
N ILE A 86 -14.05 52.32 60.94
CA ILE A 86 -12.61 52.24 60.60
C ILE A 86 -12.38 52.59 59.13
N LEU A 87 -13.24 52.10 58.24
CA LEU A 87 -13.12 52.31 56.80
C LEU A 87 -13.69 53.67 56.34
N GLY A 88 -14.35 54.42 57.23
CA GLY A 88 -15.03 55.67 56.87
C GLY A 88 -16.22 55.47 55.93
N LEU A 89 -16.86 54.30 55.96
CA LEU A 89 -17.97 53.91 55.10
C LEU A 89 -19.30 53.96 55.86
N ASP A 90 -20.40 54.15 55.13
CA ASP A 90 -21.73 53.99 55.72
C ASP A 90 -21.96 52.52 56.11
N THR A 91 -22.40 52.32 57.35
CA THR A 91 -22.65 51.02 57.98
C THR A 91 -23.63 50.16 57.18
N VAL A 92 -24.59 50.75 56.47
CA VAL A 92 -25.55 50.02 55.63
C VAL A 92 -24.83 49.22 54.54
N PHE A 93 -23.79 49.76 53.91
CA PHE A 93 -23.05 49.05 52.86
C PHE A 93 -22.27 47.86 53.41
N VAL A 94 -21.59 48.04 54.55
CA VAL A 94 -20.85 46.96 55.22
C VAL A 94 -21.78 45.84 55.66
N GLN A 95 -22.93 46.17 56.26
CA GLN A 95 -23.93 45.18 56.67
C GLN A 95 -24.51 44.41 55.48
N SER A 96 -24.81 45.10 54.37
CA SER A 96 -25.33 44.45 53.15
C SER A 96 -24.33 43.47 52.52
N THR A 97 -23.04 43.82 52.58
CA THR A 97 -21.96 42.98 52.04
C THR A 97 -21.71 41.77 52.95
N ILE A 98 -21.74 41.96 54.28
CA ILE A 98 -21.71 40.85 55.26
C ILE A 98 -22.88 39.89 55.02
N ALA A 99 -24.10 40.40 54.81
CA ALA A 99 -25.26 39.55 54.55
C ALA A 99 -25.10 38.74 53.25
N THR A 100 -24.50 39.33 52.21
CA THR A 100 -24.18 38.66 50.94
C THR A 100 -23.16 37.54 51.14
N LEU A 101 -22.07 37.82 51.87
CA LEU A 101 -21.04 36.82 52.20
C LEU A 101 -21.56 35.71 53.12
N GLN A 102 -22.50 36.00 54.02
CA GLN A 102 -23.19 34.99 54.83
C GLN A 102 -24.09 34.09 53.98
N LYS A 103 -24.79 34.65 52.99
CA LYS A 103 -25.60 33.87 52.04
C LYS A 103 -24.73 32.94 51.18
N LEU A 104 -23.52 33.37 50.85
CA LEU A 104 -22.48 32.56 50.19
C LEU A 104 -21.74 31.62 51.15
N GLN A 105 -22.17 31.53 52.42
CA GLN A 105 -21.54 30.73 53.47
C GLN A 105 -20.05 31.03 53.72
N THR A 106 -19.59 32.20 53.27
CA THR A 106 -18.21 32.69 53.47
C THR A 106 -18.03 33.23 54.89
N LEU A 107 -19.09 33.79 55.48
CA LEU A 107 -19.14 34.25 56.87
C LEU A 107 -20.22 33.50 57.65
N ALA A 108 -20.00 33.30 58.96
CA ALA A 108 -21.02 32.76 59.86
C ALA A 108 -22.08 33.84 60.20
N GLN A 109 -23.30 33.39 60.52
CA GLN A 109 -24.38 34.27 60.99
C GLN A 109 -24.18 34.66 62.46
N LYS A 110 -23.19 35.53 62.72
CA LYS A 110 -22.84 36.06 64.05
C LYS A 110 -22.72 37.59 64.00
N SER A 111 -22.78 38.22 65.17
CA SER A 111 -22.60 39.68 65.33
C SER A 111 -21.17 40.14 65.01
N PHE A 112 -20.17 39.33 65.37
CA PHE A 112 -18.77 39.52 65.00
C PHE A 112 -18.48 38.87 63.65
N ILE A 113 -17.67 39.53 62.83
CA ILE A 113 -17.28 39.04 61.51
C ILE A 113 -16.44 37.78 61.68
N THR A 114 -17.07 36.62 61.51
CA THR A 114 -16.43 35.30 61.69
C THR A 114 -16.38 34.58 60.35
N VAL A 115 -15.18 34.36 59.82
CA VAL A 115 -14.97 33.65 58.55
C VAL A 115 -15.12 32.14 58.75
N THR A 116 -15.90 31.48 57.90
CA THR A 116 -16.07 30.01 57.91
C THR A 116 -14.86 29.30 57.31
N GLU A 117 -14.75 27.98 57.47
CA GLU A 117 -13.71 27.19 56.78
C GLU A 117 -13.80 27.35 55.25
N GLN A 118 -15.01 27.30 54.69
CA GLN A 118 -15.25 27.53 53.27
C GLN A 118 -14.87 28.95 52.85
N GLY A 119 -15.14 29.95 53.70
CA GLY A 119 -14.75 31.33 53.43
C GLY A 119 -13.24 31.53 53.41
N ARG A 120 -12.49 30.82 54.26
CA ARG A 120 -11.02 30.81 54.21
C ARG A 120 -10.50 30.21 52.91
N LEU A 121 -11.08 29.09 52.46
CA LEU A 121 -10.72 28.48 51.18
C LEU A 121 -11.02 29.40 49.99
N PHE A 122 -12.14 30.13 50.00
CA PHE A 122 -12.45 31.12 48.97
C PHE A 122 -11.48 32.30 49.01
N TYR A 123 -11.13 32.79 50.20
CA TYR A 123 -10.14 33.84 50.39
C TYR A 123 -8.76 33.46 49.86
N GLU A 124 -8.25 32.26 50.19
CA GLU A 124 -6.99 31.72 49.67
C GLU A 124 -6.98 31.60 48.15
N LYS A 125 -8.13 31.28 47.54
CA LYS A 125 -8.32 31.23 46.08
C LYS A 125 -8.61 32.60 45.46
N GLY A 126 -8.75 33.67 46.25
CA GLY A 126 -9.07 35.02 45.80
C GLY A 126 -10.44 35.19 45.11
N SER A 127 -11.37 34.24 45.26
CA SER A 127 -12.63 34.24 44.50
C SER A 127 -13.82 33.62 45.24
N VAL A 128 -15.03 34.03 44.84
CA VAL A 128 -16.32 33.52 45.32
C VAL A 128 -17.22 33.08 44.16
N PRO A 129 -18.21 32.20 44.40
CA PRO A 129 -19.19 31.84 43.39
C PRO A 129 -19.96 33.07 42.87
N GLN A 130 -19.95 33.27 41.55
CA GLN A 130 -20.87 34.22 40.92
C GLN A 130 -22.26 33.58 40.80
N PRO A 131 -23.35 34.34 41.02
CA PRO A 131 -24.68 33.87 40.67
C PRO A 131 -24.74 33.43 39.20
N PRO A 132 -25.44 32.33 38.87
CA PRO A 132 -25.57 31.89 37.49
C PRO A 132 -26.12 33.01 36.60
N TYR A 133 -25.55 33.16 35.41
CA TYR A 133 -25.99 34.14 34.42
C TYR A 133 -26.19 33.47 33.07
N THR A 134 -26.94 34.11 32.17
CA THR A 134 -27.28 33.54 30.86
C THR A 134 -26.57 34.26 29.71
N VAL A 135 -26.21 33.49 28.69
CA VAL A 135 -25.60 33.99 27.45
C VAL A 135 -26.31 33.35 26.26
N GLN A 136 -26.63 34.15 25.24
CA GLN A 136 -27.20 33.66 23.99
C GLN A 136 -26.10 33.43 22.97
N ILE A 137 -26.17 32.30 22.28
CA ILE A 137 -25.27 31.92 21.20
C ILE A 137 -26.04 31.16 20.13
N HIS A 138 -25.38 30.93 18.99
CA HIS A 138 -25.95 30.22 17.86
C HIS A 138 -25.27 28.86 17.70
N ALA A 139 -26.05 27.80 17.80
CA ALA A 139 -25.65 26.44 17.44
C ALA A 139 -25.82 26.25 15.94
N ILE A 140 -24.79 25.72 15.28
CA ILE A 140 -24.76 25.46 13.85
C ILE A 140 -24.59 23.97 13.63
N THR A 141 -25.52 23.37 12.89
CA THR A 141 -25.41 21.99 12.44
C THR A 141 -25.32 21.93 10.92
N ASP A 142 -24.41 21.10 10.44
CA ASP A 142 -24.29 20.81 9.01
C ASP A 142 -25.19 19.63 8.65
N SER A 143 -25.99 19.76 7.59
CA SER A 143 -26.73 18.64 6.98
C SER A 143 -25.80 17.51 6.52
N LEU A 144 -24.54 17.81 6.22
CA LEU A 144 -23.48 16.85 5.94
C LEU A 144 -22.88 16.25 7.22
N GLY A 145 -23.58 16.35 8.35
CA GLY A 145 -23.27 15.66 9.61
C GLY A 145 -21.85 15.90 10.12
N GLU A 146 -21.38 17.14 10.01
CA GLU A 146 -20.27 17.62 10.84
C GLU A 146 -20.81 18.03 12.21
N THR A 147 -19.94 17.94 13.21
CA THR A 147 -20.21 18.25 14.61
C THR A 147 -20.99 19.54 14.82
N VAL A 148 -21.79 19.62 15.89
CA VAL A 148 -22.42 20.88 16.30
C VAL A 148 -21.33 21.87 16.69
N THR A 149 -21.34 23.04 16.04
CA THR A 149 -20.43 24.14 16.34
C THR A 149 -21.20 25.31 16.92
N PHE A 150 -20.51 26.15 17.68
CA PHE A 150 -21.11 27.32 18.32
C PHE A 150 -20.40 28.60 17.94
N GLN A 151 -21.15 29.69 17.82
CA GLN A 151 -20.61 31.04 17.61
C GLN A 151 -21.50 32.10 18.27
N GLY A 152 -20.90 33.24 18.61
CA GLY A 152 -21.62 34.35 19.24
C GLY A 152 -22.50 35.14 18.27
N GLU A 153 -22.03 35.35 17.04
CA GLU A 153 -22.75 36.10 16.01
C GLU A 153 -23.59 35.17 15.13
N PRO A 154 -24.76 35.60 14.62
CA PRO A 154 -25.54 34.80 13.68
C PRO A 154 -24.83 34.70 12.32
N LEU A 155 -25.04 33.58 11.63
CA LEU A 155 -24.61 33.39 10.27
C LEU A 155 -25.35 34.34 9.32
N ASN A 156 -24.61 34.96 8.40
CA ASN A 156 -25.22 35.75 7.34
C ASN A 156 -26.07 34.88 6.41
N GLU A 157 -27.30 35.31 6.17
CA GLU A 157 -28.17 34.72 5.17
C GLU A 157 -27.76 35.20 3.79
N VAL A 158 -27.46 34.26 2.90
CA VAL A 158 -27.05 34.54 1.52
C VAL A 158 -27.97 33.79 0.59
N VAL A 159 -28.55 34.51 -0.37
CA VAL A 159 -29.35 33.90 -1.43
C VAL A 159 -28.40 33.20 -2.40
N ILE A 160 -28.44 31.86 -2.40
CA ILE A 160 -27.63 31.03 -3.30
C ILE A 160 -28.56 30.27 -4.24
N ASN A 161 -28.58 30.67 -5.50
CA ASN A 161 -29.37 30.04 -6.55
C ASN A 161 -28.55 28.92 -7.24
N LEU A 162 -28.35 27.80 -6.55
CA LEU A 162 -27.68 26.59 -7.05
C LEU A 162 -28.52 25.36 -6.73
N LEU A 163 -28.26 24.24 -7.41
CA LEU A 163 -28.88 22.96 -7.06
C LEU A 163 -28.46 22.51 -5.66
N SER A 164 -29.42 21.98 -4.90
CA SER A 164 -29.17 21.38 -3.60
C SER A 164 -28.45 20.04 -3.75
N LEU A 165 -27.39 19.83 -2.97
CA LEU A 165 -26.69 18.55 -2.88
C LEU A 165 -27.63 17.42 -2.45
N ALA A 166 -28.53 17.68 -1.49
CA ALA A 166 -29.54 16.72 -1.05
C ALA A 166 -30.43 16.23 -2.22
N ASN A 167 -30.82 17.15 -3.10
CA ASN A 167 -31.65 16.82 -4.27
C ASN A 167 -30.90 15.97 -5.29
N ILE A 168 -29.59 16.19 -5.47
CA ILE A 168 -28.76 15.40 -6.39
C ILE A 168 -28.54 14.00 -5.85
N LEU A 169 -28.35 13.87 -4.54
CA LEU A 169 -28.13 12.58 -3.89
C LEU A 169 -29.43 11.81 -3.66
N ASN A 170 -30.59 12.47 -3.76
CA ASN A 170 -31.90 11.94 -3.37
C ASN A 170 -31.89 11.43 -1.92
N ILE A 171 -31.23 12.18 -1.02
CA ILE A 171 -31.05 11.84 0.40
C ILE A 171 -31.65 12.94 1.26
N ASP A 172 -32.50 12.52 2.21
CA ASP A 172 -32.91 13.35 3.33
C ASP A 172 -31.85 13.29 4.42
N PHE A 173 -31.07 14.35 4.54
CA PHE A 173 -30.11 14.49 5.63
C PHE A 173 -30.87 14.62 6.96
N LYS A 174 -30.62 13.70 7.89
CA LYS A 174 -31.17 13.78 9.25
C LYS A 174 -30.56 15.00 9.96
N ILE A 175 -31.42 15.93 10.36
CA ILE A 175 -31.03 17.08 11.16
C ILE A 175 -31.00 16.65 12.63
N ASN A 176 -29.85 16.82 13.28
CA ASN A 176 -29.78 16.64 14.72
C ASN A 176 -30.45 17.84 15.41
N GLU A 177 -31.58 17.59 16.06
CA GLU A 177 -32.24 18.64 16.86
C GLU A 177 -31.39 18.97 18.08
N ILE A 178 -31.03 20.24 18.25
CA ILE A 178 -30.23 20.70 19.41
C ILE A 178 -30.93 20.40 20.74
N SER A 179 -32.26 20.44 20.77
CA SER A 179 -33.08 20.07 21.93
C SER A 179 -32.91 18.62 22.37
N SER A 180 -32.42 17.74 21.50
CA SER A 180 -32.22 16.32 21.81
C SER A 180 -30.84 15.99 22.40
N LEU A 181 -29.91 16.95 22.41
CA LEU A 181 -28.54 16.75 22.89
C LEU A 181 -28.47 16.77 24.42
N SER A 182 -27.55 16.00 24.99
CA SER A 182 -27.25 16.07 26.43
C SER A 182 -26.42 17.31 26.76
N LEU A 183 -26.45 17.75 28.02
CA LEU A 183 -25.61 18.85 28.50
C LEU A 183 -24.12 18.58 28.26
N GLU A 184 -23.68 17.34 28.46
CA GLU A 184 -22.29 16.90 28.24
C GLU A 184 -21.87 17.03 26.77
N GLN A 185 -22.78 16.71 25.83
CA GLN A 185 -22.54 16.90 24.40
C GLN A 185 -22.40 18.37 24.04
N ILE A 186 -23.27 19.24 24.60
CA ILE A 186 -23.19 20.69 24.40
C ILE A 186 -21.87 21.24 24.96
N GLN A 187 -21.48 20.84 26.17
CA GLN A 187 -20.22 21.23 26.81
C GLN A 187 -19.00 20.84 25.95
N THR A 188 -18.97 19.60 25.46
CA THR A 188 -17.90 19.08 24.59
C THR A 188 -17.82 19.88 23.28
N SER A 189 -18.96 20.13 22.65
CA SER A 189 -19.03 20.92 21.41
C SER A 189 -18.62 22.39 21.62
N LEU A 190 -18.94 22.99 22.76
CA LEU A 190 -18.51 24.37 23.08
C LEU A 190 -16.99 24.48 23.20
N GLN A 191 -16.36 23.51 23.88
CA GLN A 191 -14.89 23.44 23.98
C GLN A 191 -14.25 23.25 22.60
N ALA A 192 -14.78 22.32 21.79
CA ALA A 192 -14.29 22.06 20.45
C ALA A 192 -14.47 23.27 19.50
N SER A 193 -15.50 24.10 19.73
CA SER A 193 -15.77 25.31 18.94
C SER A 193 -14.86 26.49 19.31
N GLY A 194 -14.02 26.37 20.34
CA GLY A 194 -13.17 27.46 20.82
C GLY A 194 -13.94 28.62 21.44
N VAL A 195 -15.22 28.42 21.77
CA VAL A 195 -16.05 29.43 22.42
C VAL A 195 -15.76 29.41 23.92
N ALA A 196 -15.14 30.47 24.45
CA ALA A 196 -14.69 30.58 25.84
C ALA A 196 -15.84 30.76 26.87
N LEU A 197 -16.89 29.95 26.74
CA LEU A 197 -18.07 29.91 27.61
C LEU A 197 -18.12 28.65 28.48
N HIS A 198 -17.35 27.60 28.15
CA HIS A 198 -17.19 26.42 28.99
C HIS A 198 -15.69 26.09 29.15
N VAL A 199 -15.11 26.49 30.28
CA VAL A 199 -13.70 26.29 30.62
C VAL A 199 -13.61 25.74 32.05
N PRO A 200 -13.82 24.42 32.26
CA PRO A 200 -13.83 23.80 33.58
C PRO A 200 -12.59 24.07 34.43
N GLU A 201 -11.42 24.18 33.78
CA GLU A 201 -10.13 24.48 34.42
C GLU A 201 -10.14 25.81 35.19
N THR A 202 -10.89 26.79 34.71
CA THR A 202 -11.06 28.11 35.34
C THR A 202 -12.32 28.19 36.21
N GLY A 203 -13.05 27.08 36.35
CA GLY A 203 -14.33 27.03 37.07
C GLY A 203 -15.51 27.60 36.29
N LYS A 204 -15.33 28.01 35.02
CA LYS A 204 -16.41 28.50 34.16
C LYS A 204 -17.16 27.34 33.52
N ILE A 205 -18.32 27.01 34.04
CA ILE A 205 -19.08 25.81 33.69
C ILE A 205 -20.45 26.18 33.14
N VAL A 206 -20.82 25.58 32.01
CA VAL A 206 -22.20 25.64 31.50
C VAL A 206 -23.01 24.59 32.22
N THR A 207 -24.03 24.98 32.97
CA THR A 207 -24.82 24.09 33.83
C THR A 207 -26.18 23.73 33.25
N ALA A 208 -26.66 24.50 32.28
CA ALA A 208 -27.91 24.23 31.56
C ALA A 208 -27.92 24.93 30.20
N PHE A 209 -28.79 24.48 29.31
CA PHE A 209 -29.07 25.15 28.05
C PHE A 209 -30.55 25.06 27.69
N ARG A 210 -31.06 26.01 26.90
CA ARG A 210 -32.40 25.95 26.31
C ARG A 210 -32.41 26.53 24.90
N VAL A 211 -33.18 25.91 24.02
CA VAL A 211 -33.45 26.45 22.67
C VAL A 211 -34.50 27.55 22.80
N ILE A 212 -34.22 28.74 22.26
CA ILE A 212 -35.08 29.92 22.44
C ILE A 212 -35.67 30.47 21.13
N ALA A 213 -35.26 29.95 19.98
CA ALA A 213 -35.76 30.35 18.66
C ALA A 213 -35.90 29.13 17.73
N PRO A 214 -36.80 29.19 16.73
CA PRO A 214 -36.91 28.14 15.73
C PRO A 214 -35.63 28.02 14.90
N THR A 215 -35.31 26.81 14.48
CA THR A 215 -34.15 26.52 13.64
C THR A 215 -34.30 27.17 12.27
N GLN A 216 -33.30 27.95 11.88
CA GLN A 216 -33.22 28.63 10.60
C GLN A 216 -32.35 27.82 9.63
N THR A 217 -32.78 27.69 8.38
CA THR A 217 -32.01 27.02 7.33
C THR A 217 -31.25 28.05 6.51
N ILE A 218 -29.93 27.92 6.48
CA ILE A 218 -29.01 28.85 5.83
C ILE A 218 -28.25 28.10 4.75
N TRP A 219 -28.24 28.63 3.53
CA TRP A 219 -27.57 27.99 2.41
C TRP A 219 -26.09 28.38 2.34
N ARG A 220 -25.25 27.40 2.01
CA ARG A 220 -23.81 27.59 1.73
C ARG A 220 -23.40 26.88 0.45
N LYS A 221 -22.31 27.36 -0.15
CA LYS A 221 -21.71 26.79 -1.35
C LYS A 221 -20.87 25.56 -0.99
N ILE A 222 -20.96 24.52 -1.81
CA ILE A 222 -20.11 23.34 -1.75
C ILE A 222 -19.78 22.88 -3.15
N SER A 223 -18.63 22.27 -3.34
CA SER A 223 -18.12 21.89 -4.65
C SER A 223 -17.90 20.38 -4.69
N LEU A 224 -18.38 19.73 -5.74
CA LEU A 224 -18.23 18.30 -5.96
C LEU A 224 -17.33 18.08 -7.17
N PHE A 225 -16.30 17.26 -7.03
CA PHE A 225 -15.38 16.91 -8.09
C PHE A 225 -15.43 15.39 -8.32
N LEU A 226 -15.51 15.00 -9.59
CA LEU A 226 -15.23 13.66 -10.05
C LEU A 226 -13.81 13.65 -10.59
N ILE A 227 -12.92 12.91 -9.93
CA ILE A 227 -11.49 12.90 -10.25
C ILE A 227 -11.10 11.48 -10.62
N PHE A 228 -10.44 11.33 -11.75
CA PHE A 228 -9.79 10.09 -12.12
C PHE A 228 -8.35 10.15 -11.67
N ASP A 229 -7.97 9.22 -10.80
CA ASP A 229 -6.58 8.96 -10.48
C ASP A 229 -6.02 7.99 -11.53
N ALA A 230 -5.18 8.52 -12.41
CA ALA A 230 -4.56 7.75 -13.47
C ALA A 230 -3.41 6.85 -12.98
N LYS A 231 -3.04 6.87 -11.69
CA LYS A 231 -2.06 5.96 -11.07
C LYS A 231 -2.78 4.74 -10.48
N GLU A 232 -3.90 4.96 -9.82
CA GLU A 232 -4.71 3.89 -9.19
C GLU A 232 -5.77 3.29 -10.14
N ASP A 233 -5.93 3.86 -11.34
CA ASP A 233 -6.99 3.49 -12.30
C ASP A 233 -8.39 3.57 -11.67
N LYS A 234 -8.60 4.63 -10.89
CA LYS A 234 -9.73 4.74 -9.97
C LYS A 234 -10.40 6.09 -10.08
N ILE A 235 -11.73 6.07 -10.01
CA ILE A 235 -12.52 7.30 -9.89
C ILE A 235 -12.74 7.57 -8.40
N CYS A 236 -12.37 8.76 -7.95
CA CYS A 236 -12.68 9.27 -6.63
C CYS A 236 -13.65 10.46 -6.72
N LEU A 237 -14.46 10.61 -5.66
CA LEU A 237 -15.37 11.73 -5.49
C LEU A 237 -14.84 12.63 -4.40
N GLN A 238 -14.57 13.90 -4.71
CA GLN A 238 -14.14 14.87 -3.71
C GLN A 238 -15.21 15.93 -3.46
N LEU A 239 -15.67 16.00 -2.21
CA LEU A 239 -16.53 17.07 -1.75
C LEU A 239 -15.68 18.15 -1.05
N ARG A 240 -15.86 19.41 -1.43
CA ARG A 240 -15.03 20.52 -0.95
C ARG A 240 -15.83 21.72 -0.45
N ARG A 241 -15.40 22.28 0.68
CA ARG A 241 -15.85 23.58 1.19
C ARG A 241 -14.76 24.62 0.87
N GLY A 242 -14.91 25.31 -0.26
CA GLY A 242 -13.83 26.13 -0.80
C GLY A 242 -12.64 25.26 -1.21
N LYS A 243 -11.46 25.50 -0.63
CA LYS A 243 -10.26 24.67 -0.85
C LYS A 243 -10.17 23.45 0.07
N GLN A 244 -10.95 23.40 1.15
CA GLN A 244 -10.89 22.31 2.12
C GLN A 244 -11.62 21.07 1.59
N ILE A 245 -10.95 19.91 1.61
CA ILE A 245 -11.53 18.61 1.26
C ILE A 245 -12.26 18.04 2.49
N LEU A 246 -13.46 17.51 2.27
CA LEU A 246 -14.27 16.86 3.31
C LEU A 246 -14.11 15.33 3.20
N ASP A 247 -12.94 14.80 3.60
CA ASP A 247 -12.52 13.42 3.33
C ASP A 247 -13.53 12.34 3.75
N SER A 248 -14.12 12.47 4.94
CA SER A 248 -15.10 11.51 5.45
C SER A 248 -16.36 11.45 4.58
N ARG A 249 -16.77 12.59 4.01
CA ARG A 249 -17.95 12.70 3.15
C ARG A 249 -17.66 12.35 1.71
N SER A 250 -16.46 12.65 1.22
CA SER A 250 -15.91 12.13 -0.04
C SER A 250 -15.99 10.60 -0.07
N LYS A 251 -15.45 9.92 0.95
CA LYS A 251 -15.51 8.44 1.07
C LYS A 251 -16.94 7.90 1.17
N TRP A 252 -17.81 8.58 1.91
CA TRP A 252 -19.22 8.19 2.00
C TRP A 252 -19.94 8.25 0.64
N LEU A 253 -19.66 9.26 -0.18
CA LEU A 253 -20.19 9.35 -1.55
C LEU A 253 -19.68 8.20 -2.44
N GLU A 254 -18.42 7.81 -2.28
CA GLU A 254 -17.85 6.66 -3.00
C GLU A 254 -18.53 5.34 -2.61
N ILE A 255 -18.85 5.16 -1.32
CA ILE A 255 -19.64 3.99 -0.87
C ILE A 255 -21.01 3.99 -1.55
N LEU A 256 -21.73 5.13 -1.54
CA LEU A 256 -23.05 5.23 -2.19
C LEU A 256 -22.99 4.95 -3.70
N LEU A 257 -21.91 5.38 -4.35
CA LEU A 257 -21.65 5.07 -5.75
C LEU A 257 -21.43 3.57 -5.96
N SER A 258 -20.61 2.92 -5.12
CA SER A 258 -20.34 1.48 -5.19
C SER A 258 -21.58 0.62 -4.93
N GLU A 259 -22.49 1.08 -4.08
CA GLU A 259 -23.76 0.41 -3.77
C GLU A 259 -24.83 0.64 -4.84
N GLY A 260 -24.52 1.41 -5.90
CA GLY A 260 -25.47 1.75 -6.97
C GLY A 260 -26.61 2.67 -6.53
N LYS A 261 -26.53 3.27 -5.34
CA LYS A 261 -27.51 4.24 -4.81
C LYS A 261 -27.33 5.63 -5.40
N LEU A 262 -26.19 5.87 -6.04
CA LEU A 262 -25.82 7.13 -6.68
C LEU A 262 -25.44 6.87 -8.15
N SER A 263 -25.92 7.72 -9.06
CA SER A 263 -25.62 7.61 -10.50
C SER A 263 -24.63 8.69 -10.93
N LEU A 264 -23.58 8.30 -11.66
CA LEU A 264 -22.61 9.24 -12.25
C LEU A 264 -23.26 10.18 -13.26
N ASP A 265 -24.30 9.74 -13.97
CA ASP A 265 -25.03 10.58 -14.93
C ASP A 265 -25.72 11.76 -14.21
N ALA A 266 -26.28 11.52 -13.01
CA ALA A 266 -26.91 12.53 -12.19
C ALA A 266 -25.90 13.54 -11.60
N LEU A 267 -24.69 13.07 -11.32
CA LEU A 267 -23.60 13.88 -10.79
C LEU A 267 -22.94 14.74 -11.87
N CYS A 268 -22.66 14.17 -13.04
CA CYS A 268 -21.68 14.73 -13.98
C CYS A 268 -22.30 15.43 -15.20
N LYS A 269 -23.63 15.43 -15.37
CA LYS A 269 -24.30 15.92 -16.60
C LYS A 269 -23.75 15.26 -17.90
N SER A 270 -23.02 14.16 -17.79
CA SER A 270 -22.35 13.46 -18.89
C SER A 270 -22.68 11.98 -18.80
N SER A 271 -22.87 11.34 -19.95
CA SER A 271 -23.11 9.89 -19.98
C SER A 271 -21.87 9.10 -19.55
N ASN A 272 -22.05 7.94 -18.90
CA ASN A 272 -20.97 6.98 -18.63
C ASN A 272 -20.05 6.69 -19.84
N LYS A 273 -20.57 6.78 -21.08
CA LYS A 273 -19.76 6.62 -22.31
C LYS A 273 -18.70 7.72 -22.49
N SER A 274 -18.99 8.95 -22.08
CA SER A 274 -18.05 10.09 -22.18
C SER A 274 -16.94 9.97 -21.13
N ILE A 275 -17.28 9.50 -19.93
CA ILE A 275 -16.31 9.24 -18.85
C ILE A 275 -15.36 8.10 -19.25
N ASN A 276 -15.89 6.99 -19.76
CA ASN A 276 -15.08 5.87 -20.25
C ASN A 276 -14.17 6.28 -21.42
N PHE A 277 -14.63 7.16 -22.31
CA PHE A 277 -13.82 7.66 -23.43
C PHE A 277 -12.64 8.53 -22.97
N GLU A 278 -12.84 9.38 -21.96
CA GLU A 278 -11.75 10.17 -21.36
C GLU A 278 -10.78 9.31 -20.55
N GLN A 279 -11.26 8.29 -19.83
CA GLN A 279 -10.42 7.28 -19.18
C GLN A 279 -9.57 6.51 -20.18
N GLU A 280 -10.17 6.02 -21.26
CA GLU A 280 -9.45 5.33 -22.34
C GLU A 280 -8.41 6.24 -23.01
N ALA A 281 -8.69 7.54 -23.18
CA ALA A 281 -7.76 8.50 -23.76
C ALA A 281 -6.53 8.75 -22.86
N VAL A 282 -6.71 8.74 -21.55
CA VAL A 282 -5.64 8.93 -20.55
C VAL A 282 -4.80 7.68 -20.37
N LEU A 283 -5.44 6.50 -20.32
CA LEU A 283 -4.76 5.21 -20.32
C LEU A 283 -3.93 5.02 -21.61
N LYS A 284 -4.44 5.45 -22.76
CA LYS A 284 -3.69 5.49 -24.03
C LYS A 284 -2.48 6.43 -23.98
N TYR A 285 -2.54 7.54 -23.24
CA TYR A 285 -1.42 8.47 -23.08
C TYR A 285 -0.30 7.92 -22.19
N LYS A 286 -0.63 7.25 -21.06
CA LYS A 286 0.39 6.62 -20.21
C LYS A 286 0.95 5.31 -20.79
N ASN A 287 0.15 4.57 -21.56
CA ASN A 287 0.65 3.46 -22.38
C ASN A 287 1.40 3.94 -23.62
N SER A 288 1.66 5.23 -23.82
CA SER A 288 2.31 5.74 -25.05
C SER A 288 3.64 5.06 -25.37
N GLU A 289 4.40 4.59 -24.37
CA GLU A 289 5.62 3.81 -24.63
C GLU A 289 5.31 2.39 -25.11
N ILE A 290 4.34 1.70 -24.49
CA ILE A 290 3.89 0.35 -24.87
C ILE A 290 3.18 0.42 -26.22
N GLU A 291 2.26 1.36 -26.44
CA GLU A 291 1.57 1.59 -27.71
C GLU A 291 2.53 2.08 -28.80
N ALA A 292 3.54 2.91 -28.50
CA ALA A 292 4.58 3.24 -29.48
C ALA A 292 5.47 2.04 -29.80
N LYS A 293 5.79 1.17 -28.81
CA LYS A 293 6.49 -0.11 -29.04
C LYS A 293 5.63 -1.05 -29.87
N LEU A 294 4.36 -1.22 -29.53
CA LEU A 294 3.38 -2.05 -30.24
C LEU A 294 3.13 -1.55 -31.65
N GLU A 295 3.02 -0.23 -31.85
CA GLU A 295 2.85 0.37 -33.17
C GLU A 295 4.13 0.24 -33.99
N LYS A 296 5.33 0.38 -33.39
CA LYS A 296 6.59 0.06 -34.06
C LYS A 296 6.65 -1.41 -34.48
N ILE A 297 6.26 -2.34 -33.59
CA ILE A 297 6.18 -3.78 -33.85
C ILE A 297 5.18 -4.05 -34.98
N ARG A 298 4.01 -3.41 -34.95
CA ARG A 298 2.94 -3.54 -35.95
C ARG A 298 3.37 -3.01 -37.31
N GLN A 299 3.99 -1.84 -37.35
CA GLN A 299 4.55 -1.25 -38.57
C GLN A 299 5.68 -2.12 -39.16
N GLN A 300 6.50 -2.74 -38.31
CA GLN A 300 7.54 -3.67 -38.75
C GLN A 300 6.95 -5.00 -39.25
N ALA A 301 5.92 -5.54 -38.60
CA ALA A 301 5.19 -6.72 -39.04
C ALA A 301 4.41 -6.50 -40.35
N LEU A 302 3.92 -5.28 -40.59
CA LEU A 302 3.26 -4.89 -41.84
C LEU A 302 4.27 -4.72 -42.99
N LYS A 303 5.48 -4.23 -42.69
CA LYS A 303 6.56 -4.05 -43.69
C LYS A 303 7.29 -5.35 -44.01
N ALA A 304 7.45 -6.22 -43.02
CA ALA A 304 8.13 -7.49 -43.16
C ALA A 304 7.05 -8.56 -43.12
N ASN A 305 6.73 -9.18 -44.27
CA ASN A 305 5.80 -10.30 -44.41
C ASN A 305 6.36 -11.55 -43.69
N THR A 306 6.51 -11.47 -42.37
CA THR A 306 7.44 -12.27 -41.58
C THR A 306 6.70 -13.07 -40.53
N LYS A 307 6.99 -14.37 -40.49
CA LYS A 307 6.53 -15.32 -39.46
C LYS A 307 7.07 -15.00 -38.04
N GLN A 308 7.76 -13.88 -37.85
CA GLN A 308 8.45 -13.48 -36.63
C GLN A 308 7.60 -12.63 -35.69
N VAL A 309 6.47 -12.10 -36.18
CA VAL A 309 5.49 -11.39 -35.35
C VAL A 309 4.12 -12.01 -35.59
N ILE A 310 3.52 -12.56 -34.54
CA ILE A 310 2.20 -13.21 -34.58
C ILE A 310 1.28 -12.46 -33.64
N GLN A 311 0.17 -11.93 -34.15
CA GLN A 311 -0.88 -11.35 -33.31
C GLN A 311 -1.80 -12.47 -32.81
N LEU A 312 -1.96 -12.56 -31.50
CA LEU A 312 -2.84 -13.48 -30.79
C LEU A 312 -4.04 -12.70 -30.24
N ARG A 313 -5.22 -13.33 -30.24
CA ARG A 313 -6.45 -12.73 -29.71
C ARG A 313 -7.23 -13.70 -28.82
N ASP A 314 -7.87 -13.12 -27.81
CA ASP A 314 -8.81 -13.81 -26.91
C ASP A 314 -8.24 -15.14 -26.39
N ARG A 315 -8.95 -16.26 -26.60
CA ARG A 315 -8.58 -17.60 -26.11
C ARG A 315 -7.22 -18.09 -26.61
N GLN A 316 -6.76 -17.62 -27.77
CA GLN A 316 -5.45 -18.01 -28.31
C GLN A 316 -4.32 -17.52 -27.41
N ILE A 317 -4.52 -16.40 -26.71
CA ILE A 317 -3.49 -15.79 -25.86
C ILE A 317 -3.09 -16.74 -24.74
N ASN A 318 -4.06 -17.21 -23.95
CA ASN A 318 -3.78 -18.08 -22.79
C ASN A 318 -3.19 -19.44 -23.22
N GLN A 319 -3.75 -20.06 -24.27
CA GLN A 319 -3.24 -21.32 -24.80
C GLN A 319 -1.80 -21.19 -25.28
N THR A 320 -1.50 -20.19 -26.12
CA THR A 320 -0.16 -19.98 -26.64
C THR A 320 0.82 -19.57 -25.54
N PHE A 321 0.39 -18.79 -24.56
CA PHE A 321 1.20 -18.46 -23.38
C PHE A 321 1.64 -19.71 -22.62
N LEU A 322 0.71 -20.60 -22.26
CA LEU A 322 1.03 -21.83 -21.54
C LEU A 322 1.91 -22.76 -22.39
N GLU A 323 1.66 -22.86 -23.70
CA GLU A 323 2.49 -23.66 -24.61
C GLU A 323 3.93 -23.14 -24.68
N ILE A 324 4.13 -21.81 -24.74
CA ILE A 324 5.44 -21.18 -24.80
C ILE A 324 6.18 -21.34 -23.46
N VAL A 325 5.51 -21.04 -22.35
CA VAL A 325 6.09 -21.17 -21.00
C VAL A 325 6.49 -22.61 -20.72
N ASN A 326 5.65 -23.59 -21.05
CA ASN A 326 5.97 -25.00 -20.81
C ASN A 326 7.13 -25.54 -21.63
N ARG A 327 7.51 -24.87 -22.72
CA ARG A 327 8.65 -25.22 -23.58
C ARG A 327 9.95 -24.54 -23.19
N ALA A 328 9.93 -23.64 -22.22
CA ALA A 328 11.14 -22.95 -21.76
C ALA A 328 12.21 -23.94 -21.28
N LYS A 329 13.46 -23.60 -21.58
CA LYS A 329 14.65 -24.42 -21.34
C LYS A 329 15.61 -23.79 -20.34
N HIS A 330 15.66 -22.47 -20.26
CA HIS A 330 16.67 -21.74 -19.51
C HIS A 330 16.06 -20.69 -18.58
N GLN A 331 15.19 -19.84 -19.11
CA GLN A 331 14.70 -18.68 -18.37
C GLN A 331 13.29 -18.25 -18.78
N ILE A 332 12.51 -17.82 -17.80
CA ILE A 332 11.26 -17.11 -18.00
C ILE A 332 11.29 -15.82 -17.17
N ILE A 333 10.96 -14.70 -17.79
CA ILE A 333 10.68 -13.43 -17.11
C ILE A 333 9.23 -13.05 -17.38
N ILE A 334 8.43 -12.85 -16.34
CA ILE A 334 7.05 -12.38 -16.43
C ILE A 334 6.97 -11.05 -15.68
N TYR A 335 6.47 -10.01 -16.32
CA TYR A 335 6.00 -8.81 -15.64
C TYR A 335 4.49 -8.70 -15.76
N SER A 336 3.80 -8.60 -14.63
CA SER A 336 2.36 -8.34 -14.58
C SER A 336 2.06 -7.37 -13.45
N PRO A 337 1.25 -6.31 -13.67
CA PRO A 337 1.02 -5.29 -12.63
C PRO A 337 0.34 -5.90 -11.40
N TRP A 338 -0.47 -6.94 -11.60
CA TRP A 338 -1.21 -7.64 -10.57
C TRP A 338 -0.98 -9.15 -10.67
N VAL A 339 -1.03 -9.82 -9.51
CA VAL A 339 -0.92 -11.28 -9.41
C VAL A 339 -2.10 -11.79 -8.58
N ASN A 340 -2.96 -12.62 -9.18
CA ASN A 340 -4.19 -13.14 -8.55
C ASN A 340 -4.22 -14.68 -8.53
N GLN A 341 -4.81 -15.24 -7.47
CA GLN A 341 -5.02 -16.68 -7.25
C GLN A 341 -5.80 -17.36 -8.37
N VAL A 342 -6.69 -16.63 -9.05
CA VAL A 342 -7.53 -17.18 -10.13
C VAL A 342 -6.68 -17.80 -11.26
N LEU A 343 -5.52 -17.20 -11.57
CA LEU A 343 -4.61 -17.72 -12.59
C LEU A 343 -3.38 -18.43 -12.04
N VAL A 344 -2.90 -18.06 -10.85
CA VAL A 344 -1.91 -18.86 -10.12
C VAL A 344 -2.61 -20.05 -9.46
N ASN A 345 -3.23 -20.87 -10.31
CA ASN A 345 -3.95 -22.07 -9.94
C ASN A 345 -2.99 -23.27 -9.88
N GLU A 346 -3.51 -24.42 -9.45
CA GLU A 346 -2.70 -25.65 -9.34
C GLU A 346 -2.11 -26.12 -10.67
N GLU A 347 -2.76 -25.86 -11.81
CA GLU A 347 -2.23 -26.24 -13.13
C GLU A 347 -0.99 -25.40 -13.49
N PHE A 348 -1.05 -24.09 -13.26
CA PHE A 348 0.08 -23.19 -13.48
C PHE A 348 1.22 -23.48 -12.51
N LEU A 349 0.92 -23.69 -11.22
CA LEU A 349 1.93 -24.06 -10.22
C LEU A 349 2.62 -25.38 -10.57
N ASN A 350 1.86 -26.40 -11.00
CA ASN A 350 2.44 -27.67 -11.47
C ASN A 350 3.34 -27.46 -12.69
N SER A 351 2.96 -26.59 -13.63
CA SER A 351 3.77 -26.24 -14.79
C SER A 351 5.11 -25.62 -14.37
N LEU A 352 5.09 -24.64 -13.45
CA LEU A 352 6.29 -24.03 -12.90
C LEU A 352 7.17 -25.03 -12.13
N GLN A 353 6.58 -25.99 -11.41
CA GLN A 353 7.34 -27.07 -10.76
C GLN A 353 8.06 -27.97 -11.77
N GLN A 354 7.43 -28.30 -12.90
CA GLN A 354 8.08 -29.10 -13.94
C GLN A 354 9.22 -28.33 -14.62
N LEU A 355 9.05 -27.01 -14.80
CA LEU A 355 10.10 -26.12 -15.28
C LEU A 355 11.28 -26.05 -14.30
N ALA A 356 11.00 -25.87 -13.01
CA ALA A 356 12.00 -25.85 -11.96
C ALA A 356 12.83 -27.15 -11.89
N LYS A 357 12.19 -28.32 -12.05
CA LYS A 357 12.88 -29.62 -12.13
C LYS A 357 13.85 -29.74 -13.30
N ARG A 358 13.59 -29.02 -14.39
CA ARG A 358 14.50 -28.92 -15.54
C ARG A 358 15.58 -27.86 -15.36
N GLY A 359 15.54 -27.09 -14.27
CA GLY A 359 16.52 -26.05 -14.00
C GLY A 359 16.21 -24.70 -14.64
N VAL A 360 14.96 -24.47 -15.06
CA VAL A 360 14.55 -23.17 -15.64
C VAL A 360 14.45 -22.12 -14.54
N GLY A 361 15.16 -21.00 -14.69
CA GLY A 361 15.06 -19.84 -13.80
C GLY A 361 13.81 -19.02 -14.10
N ILE A 362 12.97 -18.76 -13.11
CA ILE A 362 11.70 -18.06 -13.28
C ILE A 362 11.70 -16.77 -12.46
N LEU A 363 11.53 -15.64 -13.13
CA LEU A 363 11.46 -14.31 -12.53
C LEU A 363 10.06 -13.73 -12.74
N ILE A 364 9.39 -13.33 -11.67
CA ILE A 364 8.06 -12.72 -11.70
C ILE A 364 8.12 -11.34 -11.05
N GLY A 365 7.93 -10.32 -11.86
CA GLY A 365 7.90 -8.92 -11.47
C GLY A 365 6.48 -8.42 -11.38
N TRP A 366 6.17 -7.68 -10.32
CA TRP A 366 4.84 -7.12 -10.13
C TRP A 366 4.86 -5.75 -9.46
N GLY A 367 3.70 -5.09 -9.42
CA GLY A 367 3.51 -3.80 -8.78
C GLY A 367 3.35 -2.66 -9.77
N ILE A 368 2.49 -1.74 -9.39
CA ILE A 368 2.09 -0.58 -10.20
C ILE A 368 2.28 0.72 -9.44
N ALA A 369 2.18 0.66 -8.11
CA ALA A 369 2.43 1.78 -7.24
C ALA A 369 3.91 2.20 -7.28
N GLN A 370 4.18 3.48 -6.99
CA GLN A 370 5.55 4.00 -6.90
C GLN A 370 6.27 3.52 -5.64
N ARG A 371 5.51 3.22 -4.58
CA ARG A 371 6.00 2.66 -3.32
C ARG A 371 5.16 1.44 -2.99
N GLN A 372 5.81 0.42 -2.45
CA GLN A 372 5.14 -0.85 -2.14
C GLN A 372 4.03 -0.70 -1.11
N GLU A 373 4.17 0.25 -0.18
CA GLU A 373 3.18 0.60 0.84
C GLU A 373 1.89 1.21 0.27
N ASP A 374 1.95 1.79 -0.93
CA ASP A 374 0.81 2.39 -1.62
C ASP A 374 0.09 1.38 -2.56
N GLU A 375 0.49 0.10 -2.53
CA GLU A 375 -0.04 -0.92 -3.43
C GLU A 375 -1.43 -1.40 -2.97
N GLU A 376 -2.47 -0.99 -3.68
CA GLU A 376 -3.86 -1.34 -3.35
C GLU A 376 -4.17 -2.84 -3.54
N SER A 377 -3.44 -3.51 -4.45
CA SER A 377 -3.62 -4.93 -4.78
C SER A 377 -2.35 -5.74 -4.53
N PRO A 378 -1.93 -5.91 -3.26
CA PRO A 378 -0.75 -6.70 -2.93
C PRO A 378 -0.98 -8.17 -3.28
N ILE A 379 0.08 -8.88 -3.67
CA ILE A 379 0.02 -10.34 -3.80
C ILE A 379 -0.40 -10.98 -2.48
N LEU A 380 -1.39 -11.88 -2.53
CA LEU A 380 -1.78 -12.64 -1.33
C LEU A 380 -0.60 -13.48 -0.84
N LEU A 381 -0.34 -13.42 0.46
CA LEU A 381 0.80 -14.09 1.10
C LEU A 381 0.86 -15.59 0.74
N GLU A 382 -0.28 -16.28 0.76
CA GLU A 382 -0.39 -17.71 0.40
C GLU A 382 0.12 -18.00 -1.02
N ILE A 383 -0.17 -17.12 -1.99
CA ILE A 383 0.29 -17.27 -3.37
C ILE A 383 1.80 -17.07 -3.44
N ALA A 384 2.29 -16.01 -2.80
CA ALA A 384 3.71 -15.71 -2.78
C ALA A 384 4.52 -16.85 -2.13
N GLU A 385 3.99 -17.46 -1.07
CA GLU A 385 4.57 -18.64 -0.41
C GLU A 385 4.54 -19.86 -1.33
N LYS A 386 3.42 -20.15 -2.00
CA LYS A 386 3.32 -21.26 -2.95
C LYS A 386 4.32 -21.14 -4.10
N LEU A 387 4.49 -19.93 -4.65
CA LEU A 387 5.48 -19.66 -5.69
C LEU A 387 6.91 -19.85 -5.15
N ARG A 388 7.23 -19.27 -4.00
CA ARG A 388 8.57 -19.38 -3.37
C ARG A 388 8.92 -20.81 -2.92
N ALA A 389 7.92 -21.63 -2.62
CA ALA A 389 8.06 -23.03 -2.26
C ALA A 389 8.47 -23.92 -3.45
N ILE A 390 8.34 -23.45 -4.69
CA ILE A 390 8.83 -24.17 -5.86
C ILE A 390 10.37 -24.13 -5.85
N LYS A 391 10.99 -25.30 -5.69
CA LYS A 391 12.45 -25.44 -5.60
C LYS A 391 13.06 -26.11 -6.84
N THR A 392 14.31 -25.76 -7.12
CA THR A 392 15.17 -26.52 -8.03
C THR A 392 15.55 -27.86 -7.39
N PRO A 393 16.09 -28.84 -8.16
CA PRO A 393 16.63 -30.08 -7.59
C PRO A 393 17.68 -29.86 -6.50
N GLU A 394 18.40 -28.74 -6.55
CA GLU A 394 19.42 -28.32 -5.60
C GLU A 394 18.82 -27.64 -4.34
N GLY A 395 17.49 -27.50 -4.26
CA GLY A 395 16.79 -26.94 -3.11
C GLY A 395 16.67 -25.42 -3.09
N LEU A 396 17.15 -24.70 -4.12
CA LEU A 396 17.01 -23.26 -4.24
C LEU A 396 15.62 -22.86 -4.73
N SER A 397 15.15 -21.65 -4.40
CA SER A 397 13.87 -21.18 -4.95
C SER A 397 14.00 -20.94 -6.45
N ALA A 398 13.21 -21.67 -7.24
CA ALA A 398 13.23 -21.57 -8.70
C ALA A 398 12.43 -20.38 -9.23
N VAL A 399 11.50 -19.86 -8.41
CA VAL A 399 10.62 -18.74 -8.74
C VAL A 399 10.92 -17.57 -7.82
N GLN A 400 11.49 -16.51 -8.37
CA GLN A 400 11.72 -15.26 -7.67
C GLN A 400 10.56 -14.32 -7.95
N VAL A 401 9.83 -13.92 -6.90
CA VAL A 401 8.71 -12.99 -7.01
C VAL A 401 9.13 -11.66 -6.41
N SER A 402 9.26 -10.64 -7.24
CA SER A 402 9.83 -9.34 -6.87
C SER A 402 8.81 -8.22 -7.09
N TRP A 403 8.59 -7.39 -6.08
CA TRP A 403 7.87 -6.13 -6.29
C TRP A 403 8.83 -5.14 -6.95
N LEU A 404 8.54 -4.79 -8.21
CA LEU A 404 9.36 -3.91 -9.03
C LEU A 404 8.73 -2.52 -9.24
N GLY A 405 7.42 -2.39 -8.94
CA GLY A 405 6.67 -1.13 -8.86
C GLY A 405 6.60 -0.33 -10.17
N ASP A 406 5.94 0.82 -10.12
CA ASP A 406 6.02 1.90 -11.13
C ASP A 406 5.87 1.41 -12.59
N SER A 407 4.96 0.46 -12.84
CA SER A 407 4.76 -0.06 -14.20
C SER A 407 3.45 -0.78 -14.43
N HIS A 408 2.81 -0.45 -15.56
CA HIS A 408 1.67 -1.15 -16.12
C HIS A 408 2.06 -2.24 -17.14
N LEU A 409 3.34 -2.62 -17.19
CA LEU A 409 3.87 -3.55 -18.19
C LEU A 409 3.16 -4.90 -18.11
N LYS A 410 2.98 -5.52 -19.26
CA LYS A 410 2.38 -6.84 -19.39
C LYS A 410 3.22 -7.60 -20.39
N GLU A 411 4.36 -8.07 -19.94
CA GLU A 411 5.40 -8.60 -20.79
C GLU A 411 5.88 -9.95 -20.30
N VAL A 412 6.17 -10.84 -21.24
CA VAL A 412 6.77 -12.15 -20.95
C VAL A 412 7.93 -12.38 -21.90
N ILE A 413 9.05 -12.83 -21.37
CA ILE A 413 10.23 -13.21 -22.14
C ILE A 413 10.59 -14.63 -21.80
N VAL A 414 10.80 -15.46 -22.82
CA VAL A 414 11.20 -16.85 -22.67
C VAL A 414 12.48 -17.11 -23.43
N ASP A 415 13.48 -17.63 -22.71
CA ASP A 415 14.80 -18.05 -23.19
C ASP A 415 15.57 -16.98 -24.00
N ARG A 416 15.21 -15.69 -23.85
CA ARG A 416 15.70 -14.58 -24.70
C ARG A 416 15.44 -14.80 -26.20
N GLU A 417 14.47 -15.65 -26.55
CA GLU A 417 14.11 -15.99 -27.93
C GLU A 417 12.69 -15.54 -28.30
N ILE A 418 11.79 -15.53 -27.31
CA ILE A 418 10.37 -15.21 -27.51
C ILE A 418 9.99 -14.08 -26.56
N TYR A 419 9.36 -13.05 -27.11
CA TYR A 419 8.80 -11.92 -26.38
C TYR A 419 7.29 -11.84 -26.62
N LEU A 420 6.50 -11.86 -25.55
CA LEU A 420 5.05 -11.63 -25.58
C LEU A 420 4.75 -10.27 -24.98
N CYS A 421 4.05 -9.41 -25.73
CA CYS A 421 3.65 -8.09 -25.26
C CYS A 421 2.25 -7.72 -25.72
N GLY A 422 1.50 -7.02 -24.86
CA GLY A 422 0.16 -6.57 -25.21
C GLY A 422 -0.60 -6.02 -24.01
N SER A 423 -1.92 -6.01 -24.13
CA SER A 423 -2.82 -5.52 -23.08
C SER A 423 -3.26 -6.61 -22.09
N TYR A 424 -2.91 -7.89 -22.35
CA TYR A 424 -3.36 -9.03 -21.56
C TYR A 424 -2.64 -9.15 -20.21
N HIS A 425 -3.39 -9.26 -19.11
CA HIS A 425 -2.79 -9.44 -17.79
C HIS A 425 -2.45 -10.92 -17.52
N TRP A 426 -1.18 -11.28 -17.70
CA TRP A 426 -0.67 -12.65 -17.60
C TRP A 426 -1.01 -13.40 -16.31
N LEU A 427 -1.07 -12.69 -15.17
CA LEU A 427 -1.27 -13.28 -13.85
C LEU A 427 -2.56 -12.82 -13.16
N SER A 428 -3.45 -12.10 -13.84
CA SER A 428 -4.77 -11.70 -13.31
C SER A 428 -5.96 -11.81 -14.27
N SER A 429 -5.78 -11.83 -15.60
CA SER A 429 -6.90 -11.93 -16.57
C SER A 429 -7.28 -13.38 -16.84
N GLY A 430 -8.31 -13.87 -16.14
CA GLY A 430 -8.77 -15.26 -16.19
C GLY A 430 -9.12 -15.84 -17.57
N GLY A 431 -9.18 -15.09 -18.67
CA GLY A 431 -9.30 -15.59 -20.05
C GLY A 431 -10.55 -16.44 -20.40
N TYR A 432 -11.34 -16.85 -19.41
CA TYR A 432 -12.37 -17.87 -19.54
C TYR A 432 -13.77 -17.31 -19.73
N GLN A 433 -13.99 -15.99 -19.60
CA GLN A 433 -15.34 -15.42 -19.60
C GLN A 433 -15.38 -14.15 -20.47
N ILE A 434 -15.83 -14.34 -21.73
CA ILE A 434 -16.15 -13.31 -22.75
C ILE A 434 -14.90 -12.79 -23.51
N PRO A 435 -14.96 -12.61 -24.86
CA PRO A 435 -13.90 -11.93 -25.62
C PRO A 435 -13.75 -10.49 -25.11
N THR A 436 -12.64 -10.21 -24.44
CA THR A 436 -12.31 -8.89 -23.89
C THR A 436 -11.78 -7.94 -24.95
N GLY A 437 -11.48 -8.44 -26.15
CA GLY A 437 -10.82 -7.67 -27.21
C GLY A 437 -9.32 -7.46 -26.95
N GLU A 438 -8.74 -8.17 -25.97
CA GLU A 438 -7.32 -8.13 -25.68
C GLU A 438 -6.50 -8.64 -26.88
N SER A 439 -5.33 -8.03 -27.10
CA SER A 439 -4.39 -8.41 -28.15
C SER A 439 -3.00 -8.56 -27.57
N VAL A 440 -2.33 -9.63 -27.99
CA VAL A 440 -0.92 -9.91 -27.66
C VAL A 440 -0.17 -10.10 -28.96
N TYR A 441 1.08 -9.67 -28.98
CA TYR A 441 2.03 -9.96 -30.04
C TYR A 441 3.08 -10.93 -29.51
N GLN A 442 3.24 -12.06 -30.18
CA GLN A 442 4.39 -12.92 -30.05
C GLN A 442 5.45 -12.46 -31.03
N VAL A 443 6.63 -12.10 -30.52
CA VAL A 443 7.75 -11.53 -31.25
C VAL A 443 8.96 -12.44 -31.09
N THR A 444 9.61 -12.79 -32.21
CA THR A 444 10.87 -13.56 -32.26
C THR A 444 11.98 -12.83 -33.02
N ILE A 445 11.85 -11.51 -33.17
CA ILE A 445 12.86 -10.65 -33.79
C ILE A 445 14.01 -10.46 -32.78
N PRO A 446 15.25 -10.95 -33.05
CA PRO A 446 16.31 -11.00 -32.04
C PRO A 446 16.60 -9.67 -31.34
N ASN A 447 16.71 -8.57 -32.10
CA ASN A 447 17.01 -7.26 -31.53
C ASN A 447 15.89 -6.75 -30.60
N GLN A 448 14.63 -7.01 -30.91
CA GLN A 448 13.52 -6.58 -30.06
C GLN A 448 13.40 -7.42 -28.80
N VAL A 449 13.59 -8.74 -28.92
CA VAL A 449 13.61 -9.65 -27.78
C VAL A 449 14.77 -9.28 -26.84
N GLN A 450 15.94 -8.98 -27.40
CA GLN A 450 17.11 -8.54 -26.62
C GLN A 450 16.84 -7.20 -25.90
N GLN A 451 16.26 -6.21 -26.57
CA GLN A 451 15.91 -4.92 -25.94
C GLN A 451 14.90 -5.08 -24.80
N ALA A 452 13.85 -5.89 -25.00
CA ALA A 452 12.87 -6.19 -23.96
C ALA A 452 13.54 -6.93 -22.79
N TYR A 453 14.43 -7.88 -23.10
CA TYR A 453 15.19 -8.63 -22.11
C TYR A 453 16.06 -7.73 -21.26
N GLU A 454 16.89 -6.88 -21.88
CA GLU A 454 17.78 -5.95 -21.17
C GLU A 454 16.98 -5.02 -20.27
N PHE A 455 15.85 -4.52 -20.74
CA PHE A 455 14.98 -3.65 -19.95
C PHE A 455 14.45 -4.35 -18.69
N LEU A 456 13.84 -5.53 -18.81
CA LEU A 456 13.32 -6.26 -17.64
C LEU A 456 14.44 -6.80 -16.75
N ALA A 457 15.52 -7.32 -17.33
CA ALA A 457 16.69 -7.82 -16.60
C ALA A 457 17.31 -6.72 -15.74
N ASN A 458 17.44 -5.49 -16.26
CA ASN A 458 17.95 -4.35 -15.51
C ASN A 458 17.09 -4.05 -14.27
N ARG A 459 15.76 -4.18 -14.36
CA ARG A 459 14.87 -3.96 -13.19
C ARG A 459 15.09 -5.02 -12.11
N PHE A 460 15.17 -6.29 -12.49
CA PHE A 460 15.49 -7.36 -11.55
C PHE A 460 16.90 -7.24 -10.97
N GLN A 461 17.87 -6.83 -11.79
CA GLN A 461 19.24 -6.59 -11.33
C GLN A 461 19.29 -5.47 -10.30
N ASN A 462 18.61 -4.34 -10.53
CA ASN A 462 18.52 -3.24 -9.58
C ASN A 462 17.87 -3.69 -8.27
N TYR A 463 16.80 -4.49 -8.36
CA TYR A 463 16.16 -5.06 -7.18
C TYR A 463 17.10 -6.01 -6.41
N ALA A 464 17.82 -6.90 -7.11
CA ALA A 464 18.82 -7.79 -6.49
C ALA A 464 19.95 -7.00 -5.81
N GLN A 465 20.39 -5.89 -6.40
CA GLN A 465 21.38 -4.99 -5.78
C GLN A 465 20.85 -4.32 -4.51
N GLN A 466 19.56 -3.92 -4.49
CA GLN A 466 18.92 -3.38 -3.30
C GLN A 466 18.82 -4.44 -2.19
N LEU A 467 18.39 -5.66 -2.53
CA LEU A 467 18.37 -6.79 -1.59
C LEU A 467 19.77 -7.08 -1.03
N TRP A 468 20.79 -7.09 -1.89
CA TRP A 468 22.17 -7.30 -1.48
C TRP A 468 22.66 -6.21 -0.52
N ALA A 469 22.39 -4.93 -0.83
CA ALA A 469 22.75 -3.82 0.05
C ALA A 469 22.07 -3.93 1.41
N GLN A 470 20.78 -4.26 1.45
CA GLN A 470 20.04 -4.50 2.70
C GLN A 470 20.55 -5.72 3.46
N ALA A 471 20.96 -6.78 2.75
CA ALA A 471 21.55 -7.96 3.34
C ALA A 471 22.86 -7.64 4.05
N LEU A 472 23.72 -6.81 3.44
CA LEU A 472 24.97 -6.36 4.06
C LEU A 472 24.71 -5.46 5.28
N GLU A 473 23.75 -4.53 5.19
CA GLU A 473 23.41 -3.62 6.28
C GLU A 473 22.86 -4.37 7.51
N ASN A 474 22.00 -5.36 7.28
CA ASN A 474 21.30 -6.09 8.35
C ASN A 474 21.94 -7.44 8.71
N CYS A 475 23.03 -7.82 8.03
CA CYS A 475 23.61 -9.17 8.08
C CYS A 475 22.56 -10.28 7.81
N ASP A 476 21.66 -10.05 6.87
CA ASP A 476 20.56 -10.96 6.54
C ASP A 476 20.98 -11.93 5.42
N ALA A 477 21.30 -13.16 5.81
CA ALA A 477 21.69 -14.22 4.87
C ALA A 477 20.58 -14.60 3.88
N GLN A 478 19.30 -14.47 4.27
CA GLN A 478 18.20 -14.82 3.38
C GLN A 478 18.08 -13.82 2.23
N LEU A 479 18.16 -12.52 2.50
CA LEU A 479 18.16 -11.49 1.46
C LEU A 479 19.35 -11.64 0.51
N ALA A 480 20.52 -12.01 1.02
CA ALA A 480 21.69 -12.29 0.20
C ALA A 480 21.49 -13.50 -0.73
N VAL A 481 20.89 -14.58 -0.22
CA VAL A 481 20.53 -15.76 -1.03
C VAL A 481 19.53 -15.39 -2.12
N GLU A 482 18.51 -14.59 -1.81
CA GLU A 482 17.53 -14.11 -2.80
C GLU A 482 18.21 -13.30 -3.92
N ALA A 483 19.10 -12.37 -3.58
CA ALA A 483 19.87 -11.60 -4.56
C ALA A 483 20.73 -12.51 -5.47
N VAL A 484 21.44 -13.49 -4.89
CA VAL A 484 22.25 -14.46 -5.65
C VAL A 484 21.38 -15.33 -6.56
N CYS A 485 20.19 -15.73 -6.11
CA CYS A 485 19.24 -16.49 -6.94
C CYS A 485 18.72 -15.67 -8.12
N ILE A 486 18.43 -14.37 -7.94
CA ILE A 486 18.01 -13.48 -9.03
C ILE A 486 19.14 -13.31 -10.05
N TRP A 487 20.37 -13.04 -9.61
CA TRP A 487 21.52 -12.94 -10.53
C TRP A 487 21.76 -14.25 -11.27
N GLY A 488 21.68 -15.40 -10.58
CA GLY A 488 21.76 -16.71 -11.21
C GLY A 488 20.69 -16.92 -12.28
N ALA A 489 19.43 -16.63 -11.95
CA ALA A 489 18.33 -16.72 -12.90
C ALA A 489 18.48 -15.76 -14.09
N LEU A 490 19.17 -14.63 -13.94
CA LEU A 490 19.49 -13.68 -15.00
C LEU A 490 20.69 -14.09 -15.88
N GLY A 491 21.48 -15.08 -15.47
CA GLY A 491 22.77 -15.39 -16.11
C GLY A 491 23.83 -14.32 -15.81
N MET A 492 23.80 -13.78 -14.58
CA MET A 492 24.73 -12.76 -14.06
C MET A 492 25.63 -13.37 -12.98
N GLU A 493 26.14 -14.58 -13.22
CA GLU A 493 26.90 -15.37 -12.26
C GLU A 493 28.20 -14.67 -11.82
N GLU A 494 28.84 -13.91 -12.73
CA GLU A 494 30.06 -13.15 -12.45
C GLU A 494 29.81 -12.02 -11.45
N ILE A 495 28.68 -11.31 -11.55
CA ILE A 495 28.29 -10.26 -10.59
C ILE A 495 28.12 -10.87 -9.21
N ALA A 496 27.40 -12.00 -9.11
CA ALA A 496 27.15 -12.67 -7.84
C ALA A 496 28.44 -13.09 -7.13
N VAL A 497 29.37 -13.76 -7.82
CA VAL A 497 30.63 -14.19 -7.19
C VAL A 497 31.56 -13.03 -6.86
N THR A 498 31.56 -11.96 -7.67
CA THR A 498 32.36 -10.75 -7.39
C THR A 498 31.89 -10.06 -6.11
N GLU A 499 30.57 -9.96 -5.91
CA GLU A 499 30.03 -9.40 -4.68
C GLU A 499 30.28 -10.31 -3.46
N ILE A 500 30.26 -11.64 -3.62
CA ILE A 500 30.66 -12.59 -2.58
C ILE A 500 32.12 -12.37 -2.16
N GLU A 501 33.04 -12.25 -3.13
CA GLU A 501 34.46 -11.97 -2.87
C GLU A 501 34.64 -10.65 -2.14
N LYS A 502 34.10 -9.57 -2.71
CA LYS A 502 34.30 -8.19 -2.24
C LYS A 502 33.87 -7.99 -0.79
N ASN A 503 32.81 -8.71 -0.37
CA ASN A 503 32.26 -8.61 0.98
C ASN A 503 32.66 -9.80 1.87
N ASN A 504 33.55 -10.69 1.39
CA ASN A 504 34.04 -11.88 2.09
C ASN A 504 32.91 -12.79 2.64
N TRP A 505 31.82 -12.94 1.89
CA TRP A 505 30.65 -13.71 2.32
C TRP A 505 30.68 -15.14 1.79
N LEU A 506 31.76 -15.87 2.10
CA LEU A 506 32.09 -17.18 1.52
C LEU A 506 31.01 -18.25 1.74
N GLU A 507 30.17 -18.09 2.76
CA GLU A 507 29.03 -18.96 3.06
C GLU A 507 28.01 -19.07 1.92
N LEU A 508 28.00 -18.09 0.99
CA LEU A 508 27.13 -18.06 -0.18
C LEU A 508 27.71 -18.79 -1.40
N LEU A 509 28.97 -19.24 -1.35
CA LEU A 509 29.58 -19.99 -2.47
C LEU A 509 28.80 -21.27 -2.83
N PRO A 510 28.34 -22.11 -1.88
CA PRO A 510 27.50 -23.26 -2.22
C PRO A 510 26.18 -22.86 -2.90
N ILE A 511 25.60 -21.73 -2.51
CA ILE A 511 24.38 -21.20 -3.12
C ILE A 511 24.65 -20.78 -4.55
N TRP A 512 25.75 -20.05 -4.79
CA TRP A 512 26.20 -19.70 -6.13
C TRP A 512 26.48 -20.93 -7.01
N LEU A 513 27.13 -21.97 -6.48
CA LEU A 513 27.34 -23.22 -7.22
C LEU A 513 26.01 -23.87 -7.64
N ASN A 514 25.01 -23.84 -6.75
CA ASN A 514 23.69 -24.36 -7.03
C ASN A 514 22.90 -23.53 -8.06
N THR A 515 23.19 -22.24 -8.23
CA THR A 515 22.56 -21.42 -9.29
C THR A 515 23.16 -21.68 -10.67
N VAL A 516 24.46 -22.01 -10.77
CA VAL A 516 25.12 -22.26 -12.06
C VAL A 516 24.95 -23.69 -12.58
N LEU A 517 24.75 -24.65 -11.68
CA LEU A 517 24.60 -26.08 -12.00
C LEU A 517 23.52 -26.39 -13.05
N PRO A 518 22.30 -25.83 -12.95
CA PRO A 518 21.26 -26.03 -13.95
C PRO A 518 21.69 -25.65 -15.37
N ALA A 519 22.32 -24.48 -15.53
CA ALA A 519 22.79 -23.99 -16.82
C ALA A 519 23.85 -24.94 -17.42
N LEU A 520 24.79 -25.40 -16.60
CA LEU A 520 25.82 -26.35 -17.01
C LEU A 520 25.21 -27.65 -17.54
N ARG A 521 24.25 -28.25 -16.83
CA ARG A 521 23.58 -29.50 -17.25
C ARG A 521 22.77 -29.36 -18.55
N SER A 522 22.41 -28.14 -18.93
CA SER A 522 21.62 -27.83 -20.13
C SER A 522 22.46 -27.50 -21.37
N ASN A 523 23.77 -27.81 -21.35
CA ASN A 523 24.76 -27.48 -22.39
C ASN A 523 25.09 -25.98 -22.54
N ASN A 524 24.78 -25.13 -21.55
CA ASN A 524 25.12 -23.71 -21.57
C ASN A 524 26.39 -23.42 -20.77
N LEU A 525 27.54 -23.84 -21.30
CA LEU A 525 28.84 -23.51 -20.70
C LEU A 525 29.22 -22.06 -21.05
N PRO A 526 29.55 -21.19 -20.07
CA PRO A 526 30.02 -19.83 -20.35
C PRO A 526 31.34 -19.83 -21.13
N ASN A 527 31.49 -18.89 -22.06
CA ASN A 527 32.64 -18.87 -22.99
C ASN A 527 33.99 -18.56 -22.33
N ASP A 528 34.05 -17.78 -21.24
CA ASP A 528 35.31 -17.31 -20.65
C ASP A 528 35.63 -17.87 -19.25
N LEU A 529 34.68 -18.56 -18.62
CA LEU A 529 34.77 -19.21 -17.31
C LEU A 529 35.35 -18.31 -16.20
N ARG A 530 35.23 -16.98 -16.34
CA ARG A 530 35.82 -16.03 -15.39
C ARG A 530 35.25 -16.21 -13.99
N SER A 531 33.94 -16.33 -13.90
CA SER A 531 33.22 -16.54 -12.66
C SER A 531 33.67 -17.81 -11.93
N PHE A 532 33.91 -18.91 -12.66
CA PHE A 532 34.44 -20.16 -12.08
C PHE A 532 35.88 -20.01 -11.58
N LYS A 533 36.77 -19.38 -12.37
CA LYS A 533 38.15 -19.13 -11.94
C LYS A 533 38.20 -18.27 -10.67
N LEU A 534 37.36 -17.24 -10.61
CA LEU A 534 37.21 -16.40 -9.43
C LEU A 534 36.71 -17.21 -8.23
N ALA A 535 35.60 -17.94 -8.38
CA ALA A 535 35.05 -18.79 -7.32
C ALA A 535 36.06 -19.84 -6.81
N LEU A 536 36.87 -20.44 -7.70
CA LEU A 536 37.92 -21.39 -7.33
C LEU A 536 39.05 -20.72 -6.53
N SER A 537 39.42 -19.48 -6.86
CA SER A 537 40.46 -18.76 -6.13
C SER A 537 40.07 -18.46 -4.68
N LEU A 538 38.77 -18.26 -4.42
CA LEU A 538 38.21 -18.02 -3.08
C LEU A 538 38.33 -19.24 -2.16
N LEU A 539 38.55 -20.45 -2.70
CA LEU A 539 38.78 -21.64 -1.88
C LEU A 539 39.98 -21.50 -0.96
N SER A 540 41.00 -20.72 -1.34
CA SER A 540 42.15 -20.42 -0.49
C SER A 540 41.80 -19.71 0.82
N GLN A 541 40.65 -19.02 0.87
CA GLN A 541 40.18 -18.25 2.02
C GLN A 541 39.30 -19.08 2.97
N VAL A 542 38.80 -20.24 2.55
CA VAL A 542 37.99 -21.15 3.36
C VAL A 542 38.91 -21.98 4.27
N THR A 543 38.66 -22.03 5.58
CA THR A 543 39.49 -22.76 6.55
C THR A 543 39.26 -24.27 6.50
N GLY A 544 38.02 -24.69 6.23
CA GLY A 544 37.59 -26.09 6.16
C GLY A 544 36.81 -26.56 7.40
N GLU A 545 36.65 -25.69 8.40
CA GLU A 545 35.89 -25.95 9.64
C GLU A 545 34.50 -25.29 9.62
N GLU A 546 34.20 -24.49 8.59
CA GLU A 546 32.92 -23.77 8.49
C GLU A 546 31.75 -24.72 8.19
N ILE A 547 30.56 -24.34 8.67
CA ILE A 547 29.34 -25.17 8.60
C ILE A 547 28.93 -25.48 7.15
N PHE A 548 29.23 -24.58 6.21
CA PHE A 548 28.85 -24.70 4.80
C PHE A 548 29.84 -25.54 3.96
N VAL A 549 30.96 -25.99 4.53
CA VAL A 549 32.04 -26.66 3.78
C VAL A 549 31.58 -27.96 3.13
N ASP A 550 30.69 -28.72 3.76
CA ASP A 550 30.15 -29.95 3.16
C ASP A 550 29.31 -29.68 1.90
N LEU A 551 28.51 -28.61 1.94
CA LEU A 551 27.75 -28.16 0.76
C LEU A 551 28.68 -27.63 -0.33
N LEU A 552 29.76 -26.93 0.06
CA LEU A 552 30.80 -26.45 -0.86
C LEU A 552 31.51 -27.60 -1.57
N ARG A 553 31.90 -28.64 -0.82
CA ARG A 553 32.55 -29.85 -1.35
C ARG A 553 31.67 -30.52 -2.41
N GLU A 554 30.41 -30.75 -2.07
CA GLU A 554 29.47 -31.39 -2.97
C GLU A 554 29.19 -30.53 -4.20
N GLY A 555 28.97 -29.23 -4.02
CA GLY A 555 28.75 -28.29 -5.11
C GLY A 555 29.89 -28.28 -6.14
N TRP A 556 31.14 -28.24 -5.68
CA TRP A 556 32.30 -28.24 -6.59
C TRP A 556 32.46 -29.56 -7.34
N ARG A 557 32.22 -30.71 -6.68
CA ARG A 557 32.21 -32.01 -7.38
C ARG A 557 31.17 -32.02 -8.49
N GLN A 558 29.95 -31.56 -8.20
CA GLN A 558 28.89 -31.52 -9.20
C GLN A 558 29.21 -30.57 -10.35
N VAL A 559 29.74 -29.37 -10.06
CA VAL A 559 30.08 -28.37 -11.08
C VAL A 559 31.19 -28.86 -12.00
N ILE A 560 32.30 -29.36 -11.43
CA ILE A 560 33.42 -29.87 -12.23
C ILE A 560 32.98 -31.05 -13.08
N ASN A 561 32.16 -31.96 -12.54
CA ASN A 561 31.60 -33.07 -13.30
C ASN A 561 30.67 -32.60 -14.42
N ALA A 562 29.80 -31.63 -14.15
CA ALA A 562 28.92 -31.07 -15.17
C ALA A 562 29.71 -30.43 -16.32
N ILE A 563 30.77 -29.68 -16.01
CA ILE A 563 31.68 -29.12 -17.03
C ILE A 563 32.37 -30.25 -17.81
N ALA A 564 32.85 -31.29 -17.13
CA ALA A 564 33.59 -32.37 -17.75
C ALA A 564 32.75 -33.23 -18.71
N ILE A 565 31.44 -33.38 -18.45
CA ILE A 565 30.48 -34.05 -19.35
C ILE A 565 30.46 -33.37 -20.73
N HIS A 566 30.59 -32.03 -20.77
CA HIS A 566 30.55 -31.26 -22.01
C HIS A 566 31.94 -31.03 -22.61
N ASN A 567 32.92 -30.71 -21.77
CA ASN A 567 34.29 -30.46 -22.18
C ASN A 567 35.27 -30.88 -21.09
N ARG A 568 35.80 -32.11 -21.22
CA ARG A 568 36.79 -32.70 -20.32
C ARG A 568 38.06 -31.84 -20.20
N GLU A 569 38.57 -31.32 -21.31
CA GLU A 569 39.79 -30.53 -21.31
C GLU A 569 39.62 -29.23 -20.52
N THR A 570 38.47 -28.58 -20.68
CA THR A 570 38.11 -27.39 -19.89
C THR A 570 38.05 -27.69 -18.40
N ALA A 571 37.43 -28.81 -17.99
CA ALA A 571 37.39 -29.20 -16.58
C ALA A 571 38.80 -29.45 -16.01
N LEU A 572 39.67 -30.14 -16.76
CA LEU A 572 41.07 -30.35 -16.37
C LEU A 572 41.83 -29.02 -16.26
N ASN A 573 41.62 -28.08 -17.17
CA ASN A 573 42.26 -26.77 -17.14
C ASN A 573 41.85 -25.92 -15.93
N LEU A 574 40.64 -26.11 -15.39
CA LEU A 574 40.21 -25.48 -14.14
C LEU A 574 40.88 -26.11 -12.91
N LEU A 575 41.24 -27.39 -12.96
CA LEU A 575 41.92 -28.12 -11.90
C LEU A 575 43.45 -28.03 -12.00
N ASN A 576 43.99 -26.81 -12.15
CA ASN A 576 45.43 -26.59 -12.12
C ASN A 576 46.04 -26.96 -10.75
N ASN A 577 47.38 -26.98 -10.65
CA ASN A 577 48.07 -27.40 -9.42
C ASN A 577 47.65 -26.63 -8.16
N GLU A 578 47.36 -25.33 -8.30
CA GLU A 578 46.94 -24.49 -7.17
C GLU A 578 45.54 -24.87 -6.72
N VAL A 579 44.58 -24.94 -7.64
CA VAL A 579 43.19 -25.36 -7.34
C VAL A 579 43.15 -26.78 -6.79
N TRP A 580 43.91 -27.70 -7.38
CA TRP A 580 43.98 -29.09 -6.93
C TRP A 580 44.49 -29.20 -5.50
N SER A 581 45.48 -28.38 -5.11
CA SER A 581 45.95 -28.33 -3.73
C SER A 581 44.86 -27.88 -2.75
N GLN A 582 43.98 -26.94 -3.16
CA GLN A 582 42.84 -26.52 -2.37
C GLN A 582 41.77 -27.61 -2.28
N PHE A 583 41.51 -28.34 -3.37
CA PHE A 583 40.58 -29.47 -3.37
C PHE A 583 41.01 -30.57 -2.39
N LEU A 584 42.31 -30.88 -2.33
CA LEU A 584 42.88 -31.81 -1.36
C LEU A 584 42.80 -31.26 0.08
N ARG A 585 43.16 -29.99 0.29
CA ARG A 585 43.13 -29.34 1.62
C ARG A 585 41.72 -29.33 2.20
N LEU A 586 40.74 -28.96 1.38
CA LEU A 586 39.34 -28.89 1.77
C LEU A 586 38.62 -30.23 1.71
N GLN A 587 39.30 -31.33 1.36
CA GLN A 587 38.70 -32.67 1.25
C GLN A 587 37.53 -32.75 0.25
N ILE A 588 37.59 -31.94 -0.81
CA ILE A 588 36.70 -32.08 -1.98
C ILE A 588 37.03 -33.39 -2.69
N VAL A 589 38.28 -33.82 -2.69
CA VAL A 589 38.75 -35.10 -3.23
C VAL A 589 39.62 -35.84 -2.21
N SER A 590 39.83 -37.14 -2.42
CA SER A 590 40.68 -37.96 -1.56
C SER A 590 42.15 -37.71 -1.86
N LYS A 591 43.04 -37.95 -0.86
CA LYS A 591 44.49 -37.75 -1.03
C LYS A 591 45.16 -38.57 -2.13
N ASN A 592 44.51 -39.66 -2.54
CA ASN A 592 45.03 -40.57 -3.56
C ASN A 592 44.39 -40.32 -4.94
N ASP A 593 43.43 -39.40 -5.04
CA ASP A 593 42.76 -39.10 -6.30
C ASP A 593 43.70 -38.23 -7.17
N ALA A 594 43.60 -38.39 -8.49
CA ALA A 594 44.10 -37.46 -9.49
C ALA A 594 42.95 -36.63 -10.10
N PRO A 595 43.23 -35.48 -10.76
CA PRO A 595 42.20 -34.71 -11.45
C PRO A 595 41.34 -35.53 -12.42
N ASP A 596 41.97 -36.50 -13.10
CA ASP A 596 41.28 -37.43 -13.98
C ASP A 596 40.32 -38.36 -13.22
N ASP A 597 40.63 -38.74 -11.98
CA ASP A 597 39.77 -39.64 -11.18
C ASP A 597 38.48 -38.94 -10.77
N LEU A 598 38.54 -37.65 -10.40
CA LEU A 598 37.35 -36.85 -10.12
C LEU A 598 36.42 -36.80 -11.33
N ILE A 599 36.98 -36.62 -12.52
CA ILE A 599 36.24 -36.54 -13.79
C ILE A 599 35.71 -37.92 -14.24
N LEU A 600 36.36 -39.02 -13.87
CA LEU A 600 36.01 -40.38 -14.30
C LEU A 600 34.92 -41.06 -13.45
N GLN A 601 34.55 -40.51 -12.28
CA GLN A 601 33.62 -41.12 -11.31
C GLN A 601 32.15 -41.33 -11.77
N GLN A 602 31.84 -41.30 -13.08
CA GLN A 602 30.47 -41.43 -13.61
C GLN A 602 30.16 -42.64 -14.51
N ASN A 603 31.01 -43.68 -14.58
CA ASN A 603 30.67 -44.91 -15.33
C ASN A 603 29.98 -46.02 -14.50
N VAL A 604 29.40 -45.72 -13.33
CA VAL A 604 28.60 -46.70 -12.57
C VAL A 604 27.10 -46.40 -12.74
N PRO A 605 26.32 -47.27 -13.40
CA PRO A 605 24.87 -47.09 -13.49
C PRO A 605 24.21 -47.21 -12.12
N GLN A 606 23.20 -46.37 -11.88
CA GLN A 606 22.34 -46.45 -10.69
C GLN A 606 21.81 -47.88 -10.45
N PRO A 607 21.65 -48.31 -9.19
CA PRO A 607 21.07 -49.61 -8.89
C PRO A 607 19.65 -49.66 -9.48
N LYS A 608 19.40 -50.71 -10.27
CA LYS A 608 18.09 -51.01 -10.85
C LYS A 608 17.03 -50.99 -9.75
N LYS A 609 15.98 -50.17 -9.93
CA LYS A 609 14.71 -50.37 -9.25
C LYS A 609 14.24 -51.80 -9.53
N ASP A 610 13.86 -52.50 -8.47
CA ASP A 610 13.32 -53.85 -8.52
C ASP A 610 12.25 -53.98 -9.62
N GLU A 611 12.50 -54.89 -10.57
CA GLU A 611 11.46 -55.40 -11.45
C GLU A 611 10.44 -56.18 -10.61
N PRO A 612 9.12 -55.93 -10.75
CA PRO A 612 8.13 -56.78 -10.13
C PRO A 612 8.16 -58.16 -10.80
N GLY A 613 8.36 -59.17 -9.94
CA GLY A 613 8.58 -60.58 -10.27
C GLY A 613 7.68 -61.16 -11.36
N THR A 614 8.35 -61.90 -12.25
CA THR A 614 7.96 -63.18 -12.83
C THR A 614 6.53 -63.67 -12.55
N LYS A 615 5.70 -63.66 -13.60
CA LYS A 615 4.43 -64.39 -13.69
C LYS A 615 4.66 -65.91 -13.45
N PRO A 616 3.83 -66.59 -12.63
CA PRO A 616 3.86 -68.03 -12.55
C PRO A 616 3.16 -68.67 -13.76
N LYS A 617 3.71 -69.81 -14.19
CA LYS A 617 3.29 -70.63 -15.32
C LYS A 617 1.83 -71.09 -15.20
N LYS A 618 1.15 -71.10 -16.36
CA LYS A 618 -0.15 -71.72 -16.60
C LYS A 618 -0.15 -73.19 -16.19
N GLY A 619 -1.01 -73.55 -15.24
CA GLY A 619 -1.52 -74.90 -15.01
C GLY A 619 -2.92 -75.05 -15.62
N GLN A 620 -3.18 -76.25 -16.13
CA GLN A 620 -4.29 -76.65 -17.00
C GLN A 620 -5.66 -76.78 -16.30
N ILE A 621 -6.71 -76.44 -17.08
CA ILE A 621 -8.00 -77.14 -17.28
C ILE A 621 -8.95 -77.30 -16.07
N GLU A 622 -10.15 -76.70 -16.14
CA GLU A 622 -11.41 -77.45 -16.28
C GLU A 622 -12.64 -76.56 -16.59
N LYS A 623 -13.48 -77.07 -17.50
CA LYS A 623 -14.79 -76.56 -17.89
C LYS A 623 -15.79 -76.77 -16.74
N LYS A 624 -16.68 -75.79 -16.48
CA LYS A 624 -18.13 -76.04 -16.27
C LYS A 624 -18.99 -74.76 -16.28
N THR A 625 -19.83 -74.74 -17.30
CA THR A 625 -21.16 -74.13 -17.50
C THR A 625 -21.95 -73.48 -16.35
N ARG A 626 -22.61 -72.36 -16.74
CA ARG A 626 -23.98 -71.88 -16.44
C ARG A 626 -24.34 -71.48 -14.99
N ARG A 627 -24.73 -70.20 -14.81
CA ARG A 627 -26.16 -69.76 -14.76
C ARG A 627 -26.29 -68.23 -14.66
N LYS A 628 -27.23 -67.69 -15.45
CA LYS A 628 -27.92 -66.41 -15.18
C LYS A 628 -28.71 -66.53 -13.89
N VAL A 629 -28.72 -65.50 -13.05
CA VAL A 629 -29.90 -65.06 -12.29
C VAL A 629 -29.86 -63.53 -12.22
N LYS A 630 -31.00 -62.91 -12.54
CA LYS A 630 -31.33 -61.49 -12.35
C LYS A 630 -31.46 -61.19 -10.86
N ASP A 631 -31.05 -60.00 -10.43
CA ASP A 631 -31.97 -58.96 -9.96
C ASP A 631 -31.28 -57.59 -10.06
#